data_AF-A0AAU0W115-F1
#
_entry.id   AF-A0AAU0W115-F1
#
_cell.length_a   1.000
_cell.length_b   1.000
_cell.length_c   1.000
_cell.angle_alpha   90.00
_cell.angle_beta   90.00
_cell.angle_gamma   90.00
#
_symmetry.space_group_name_H-M   'P 1'
#
loop_
_entity.id
_entity.type
_entity.pdbx_description
1 polymer ?
#
loop_
_entity_poly.entity_id
_entity_poly.type
_entity_poly.pdbx_seq_one_letter_code
_entity_poly.pdbx_strand_id
1 'polypeptide(L)'
;MTEGSGRCPAVPVVPVVPVVLDEETRGAPQRIASSAKAQVRQVLGARIVLAAAGGAGNAGIARRLAVGVNTVRKWRGRFAGRGLEGLKDAVRSGRPRRYDDLVRVAVVAAATGIPPAPAATWTHTAIAAQVAGSVFASISASQVGRILAGLDLKPHKVRGWLTRRDTPDFWDRVQDVCALYRTQPKGAIVLAIDVRGLRSRPASDATPHTPPVPQTDPPRHRARCRAGSHTDRLRRLRSRSPERGPDRRRARQADHADLLDLGAQPQADRRQVRGAPPQDQGQRGQRGPGTRRVHEAPDRHQGRHRRPRHRPGRVLRAAGNGTVEGSGEPRRLQRPVPQGQVHRLRLVAGHHQRRGLRRPPGHRSADHVLPHRRLQEAQAAAPKTWKEFADDAAKIHAADPTHYITSIDPGDAGGVDSLIWQAGGKPFQTSGSSKVSINLKDAGATKVSTLWTSLLSKHLVDPTAGWTNEWWQGMSSGKYAMWIAGAWGAGPIAATIPQTAGKWAAAPVPQWEAGGTASAENGGSSNAVPVTSKNKAAAVAFAEWLNSDPAATKALSDVGLFPATTALLKDPAFLNKKIAILGGQQANQVYAGSSAQVNPGWQYLPFQVYANSVFKDTAGQAVSGRTDLSAGLTAWQKRIADYGNRQGFTVTGG
;
A
#
# COMPACT_ATOMS: atom_id res chain seq x y z
N MET A 1 65.53 -8.66 58.57
CA MET A 1 64.65 -9.82 58.88
C MET A 1 63.44 -9.24 59.63
N THR A 2 62.18 -9.43 59.26
CA THR A 2 61.55 -10.23 58.18
C THR A 2 60.35 -9.48 57.61
N GLU A 3 60.18 -9.42 56.29
CA GLU A 3 58.97 -8.88 55.67
C GLU A 3 57.80 -9.88 55.72
N GLY A 4 56.64 -9.45 56.22
CA GLY A 4 55.42 -10.24 56.23
C GLY A 4 54.69 -10.19 54.88
N SER A 5 54.85 -11.22 54.05
CA SER A 5 54.15 -11.32 52.75
C SER A 5 52.65 -11.55 52.91
N GLY A 6 51.86 -10.49 52.71
CA GLY A 6 50.39 -10.59 52.62
C GLY A 6 49.96 -11.40 51.41
N ARG A 7 49.43 -12.62 51.62
CA ARG A 7 48.83 -13.41 50.53
C ARG A 7 47.47 -12.82 50.16
N CYS A 8 47.28 -12.50 48.89
CA CYS A 8 45.96 -12.17 48.34
C CYS A 8 44.96 -13.32 48.59
N PRO A 9 43.69 -13.02 48.94
CA PRO A 9 42.67 -14.05 49.11
C PRO A 9 42.44 -14.83 47.81
N ALA A 10 42.27 -16.14 47.93
CA ALA A 10 42.11 -17.03 46.78
C ALA A 10 40.82 -16.71 46.01
N VAL A 11 40.95 -16.47 44.70
CA VAL A 11 39.80 -16.25 43.81
C VAL A 11 38.96 -17.54 43.76
N PRO A 12 37.63 -17.49 44.01
CA PRO A 12 36.80 -18.68 44.00
C PRO A 12 36.83 -19.37 42.63
N VAL A 13 37.14 -20.67 42.64
CA VAL A 13 37.22 -21.48 41.42
C VAL A 13 35.81 -21.73 40.90
N VAL A 14 35.38 -20.93 39.91
CA VAL A 14 34.10 -21.15 39.21
C VAL A 14 34.05 -22.59 38.68
N PRO A 15 33.05 -23.39 39.06
CA PRO A 15 33.00 -24.81 38.72
C PRO A 15 32.98 -25.04 37.20
N VAL A 16 33.64 -26.11 36.78
CA VAL A 16 33.76 -26.46 35.37
C VAL A 16 32.41 -26.95 34.86
N VAL A 17 31.80 -26.21 33.92
CA VAL A 17 30.56 -26.63 33.27
C VAL A 17 30.77 -28.00 32.60
N PRO A 18 30.05 -29.05 33.03
CA PRO A 18 30.16 -30.38 32.44
C PRO A 18 29.63 -30.35 31.02
N VAL A 19 30.25 -31.15 30.15
CA VAL A 19 29.80 -31.36 28.78
C VAL A 19 29.56 -32.85 28.66
N VAL A 20 28.31 -33.27 28.73
CA VAL A 20 27.90 -34.65 28.49
C VAL A 20 27.56 -34.79 27.00
N LEU A 21 28.06 -35.85 26.37
CA LEU A 21 27.71 -36.26 25.01
C LEU A 21 27.34 -37.75 25.08
N ASP A 22 26.08 -38.06 24.83
CA ASP A 22 25.66 -39.41 24.47
C ASP A 22 26.19 -39.80 23.08
N GLU A 23 26.04 -41.06 22.68
CA GLU A 23 26.59 -41.55 21.40
C GLU A 23 25.98 -40.84 20.18
N GLU A 24 24.69 -40.49 20.23
CA GLU A 24 23.98 -39.83 19.14
C GLU A 24 24.44 -38.37 18.95
N THR A 25 24.62 -37.63 20.04
CA THR A 25 25.10 -36.24 20.03
C THR A 25 26.61 -36.12 19.82
N ARG A 26 27.43 -37.16 20.09
CA ARG A 26 28.89 -37.14 19.88
C ARG A 26 29.28 -37.07 18.40
N GLY A 27 28.48 -37.67 17.51
CA GLY A 27 28.76 -37.71 16.08
C GLY A 27 28.74 -36.35 15.38
N ALA A 28 27.90 -35.41 15.83
CA ALA A 28 27.79 -34.10 15.19
C ALA A 28 29.00 -33.16 15.46
N PRO A 29 29.51 -32.99 16.70
CA PRO A 29 30.76 -32.29 16.95
C PRO A 29 31.97 -32.98 16.30
N GLN A 30 32.00 -34.31 16.19
CA GLN A 30 33.05 -35.02 15.44
C GLN A 30 33.08 -34.61 13.97
N ARG A 31 31.94 -34.64 13.27
CA ARG A 31 31.82 -34.19 11.88
C ARG A 31 32.21 -32.71 11.70
N ILE A 32 31.94 -31.85 12.67
CA ILE A 32 32.35 -30.43 12.63
C ILE A 32 33.86 -30.30 12.88
N ALA A 33 34.44 -31.07 13.81
CA ALA A 33 35.86 -31.02 14.17
C ALA A 33 36.81 -31.54 13.07
N SER A 34 36.30 -32.39 12.16
CA SER A 34 37.00 -32.90 10.97
C SER A 34 36.63 -32.19 9.66
N SER A 35 35.65 -31.27 9.65
CA SER A 35 35.18 -30.64 8.41
C SER A 35 36.17 -29.60 7.88
N ALA A 36 36.64 -29.81 6.65
CA ALA A 36 37.39 -28.82 5.88
C ALA A 36 36.52 -27.64 5.36
N LYS A 37 35.19 -27.77 5.41
CA LYS A 37 34.23 -26.74 4.93
C LYS A 37 33.60 -25.91 6.05
N ALA A 38 33.73 -26.33 7.30
CA ALA A 38 33.20 -25.59 8.45
C ALA A 38 34.11 -24.39 8.80
N GLN A 39 33.53 -23.32 9.36
CA GLN A 39 34.33 -22.17 9.76
C GLN A 39 35.31 -22.55 10.88
N VAL A 40 36.58 -22.15 10.77
CA VAL A 40 37.69 -22.51 11.68
C VAL A 40 37.34 -22.40 13.17
N ARG A 41 36.60 -21.36 13.55
CA ARG A 41 36.12 -21.14 14.93
C ARG A 41 35.11 -22.17 15.44
N GLN A 42 34.28 -22.73 14.55
CA GLN A 42 33.33 -23.79 14.87
C GLN A 42 34.04 -25.13 14.99
N VAL A 43 35.01 -25.40 14.11
CA VAL A 43 35.93 -26.54 14.20
C VAL A 43 36.67 -26.52 15.54
N LEU A 44 37.21 -25.37 15.93
CA LEU A 44 37.85 -25.15 17.23
C LEU A 44 36.86 -25.36 18.40
N GLY A 45 35.66 -24.79 18.32
CA GLY A 45 34.61 -24.98 19.34
C GLY A 45 34.22 -26.45 19.50
N ALA A 46 34.06 -27.18 18.40
CA ALA A 46 33.76 -28.62 18.40
C ALA A 46 34.90 -29.45 19.02
N ARG A 47 36.17 -29.14 18.70
CA ARG A 47 37.35 -29.78 19.32
C ARG A 47 37.42 -29.52 20.83
N ILE A 48 37.07 -28.30 21.27
CA ILE A 48 36.96 -27.96 22.69
C ILE A 48 35.85 -28.77 23.38
N VAL A 49 34.68 -28.88 22.75
CA VAL A 49 33.52 -29.65 23.26
C VAL A 49 33.85 -31.15 23.38
N LEU A 50 34.47 -31.74 22.37
CA LEU A 50 34.89 -33.15 22.38
C LEU A 50 35.95 -33.43 23.46
N ALA A 51 36.92 -32.54 23.63
CA ALA A 51 37.92 -32.68 24.68
C ALA A 51 37.31 -32.51 26.09
N ALA A 52 36.35 -31.59 26.24
CA ALA A 52 35.60 -31.41 27.48
C ALA A 52 34.72 -32.62 27.85
N ALA A 53 34.11 -33.26 26.85
CA ALA A 53 33.34 -34.50 27.02
C ALA A 53 34.22 -35.74 27.26
N GLY A 54 35.51 -35.68 26.92
CA GLY A 54 36.53 -36.64 27.34
C GLY A 54 37.13 -36.35 28.72
N GLY A 55 36.44 -35.59 29.58
CA GLY A 55 36.86 -35.29 30.95
C GLY A 55 37.97 -34.23 31.09
N ALA A 56 38.49 -33.65 30.00
CA ALA A 56 39.64 -32.75 30.11
C ALA A 56 39.30 -31.41 30.80
N GLY A 57 40.16 -31.01 31.73
CA GLY A 57 40.09 -29.72 32.41
C GLY A 57 40.43 -28.54 31.49
N ASN A 58 39.88 -27.36 31.79
CA ASN A 58 39.97 -26.19 30.90
C ASN A 58 41.40 -25.76 30.56
N ALA A 59 42.34 -25.85 31.51
CA ALA A 59 43.75 -25.55 31.29
C ALA A 59 44.47 -26.63 30.43
N GLY A 60 44.03 -27.89 30.51
CA GLY A 60 44.54 -28.97 29.66
C GLY A 60 44.11 -28.79 28.20
N ILE A 61 42.83 -28.50 27.97
CA ILE A 61 42.28 -28.20 26.63
C ILE A 61 42.95 -26.96 26.03
N ALA A 62 43.14 -25.91 26.84
CA ALA A 62 43.79 -24.66 26.43
C ALA A 62 45.22 -24.91 25.91
N ARG A 63 46.04 -25.66 26.64
CA ARG A 63 47.39 -26.06 26.21
C ARG A 63 47.35 -26.94 24.96
N ARG A 64 46.54 -28.00 24.95
CA ARG A 64 46.45 -28.96 23.81
C ARG A 64 46.02 -28.32 22.49
N LEU A 65 45.18 -27.28 22.53
CA LEU A 65 44.65 -26.61 21.34
C LEU A 65 45.29 -25.24 21.08
N ALA A 66 46.34 -24.86 21.83
CA ALA A 66 47.04 -23.57 21.72
C ALA A 66 46.10 -22.34 21.77
N VAL A 67 45.15 -22.34 22.74
CA VAL A 67 44.19 -21.24 22.93
C VAL A 67 44.08 -20.81 24.39
N GLY A 68 43.71 -19.56 24.64
CA GLY A 68 43.48 -19.06 25.99
C GLY A 68 42.32 -19.77 26.72
N VAL A 69 42.46 -19.94 28.05
CA VAL A 69 41.46 -20.63 28.91
C VAL A 69 40.07 -20.01 28.81
N ASN A 70 39.96 -18.69 28.60
CA ASN A 70 38.68 -18.00 28.41
C ASN A 70 37.97 -18.41 27.10
N THR A 71 38.71 -18.78 26.05
CA THR A 71 38.15 -19.36 24.82
C THR A 71 37.54 -20.72 25.10
N VAL A 72 38.22 -21.56 25.89
CA VAL A 72 37.71 -22.88 26.31
C VAL A 72 36.43 -22.74 27.14
N ARG A 73 36.43 -21.87 28.16
CA ARG A 73 35.26 -21.54 28.99
C ARG A 73 34.07 -21.07 28.14
N LYS A 74 34.32 -20.15 27.19
CA LYS A 74 33.30 -19.59 26.28
C LYS A 74 32.64 -20.67 25.41
N TRP A 75 33.39 -21.57 24.80
CA TRP A 75 32.82 -22.62 23.95
C TRP A 75 32.11 -23.71 24.74
N ARG A 76 32.65 -24.13 25.90
CA ARG A 76 31.96 -25.07 26.82
C ARG A 76 30.62 -24.50 27.29
N GLY A 77 30.60 -23.26 27.81
CA GLY A 77 29.37 -22.64 28.29
C GLY A 77 28.33 -22.42 27.18
N ARG A 78 28.77 -22.06 25.97
CA ARG A 78 27.87 -21.95 24.80
C ARG A 78 27.27 -23.29 24.40
N PHE A 79 28.05 -24.36 24.38
CA PHE A 79 27.57 -25.68 24.03
C PHE A 79 26.64 -26.24 25.12
N ALA A 80 27.01 -26.17 26.39
CA ALA A 80 26.16 -26.63 27.49
C ALA A 80 24.80 -25.91 27.54
N GLY A 81 24.75 -24.61 27.22
CA GLY A 81 23.49 -23.85 27.21
C GLY A 81 22.68 -23.89 25.91
N ARG A 82 23.22 -24.40 24.79
CA ARG A 82 22.57 -24.31 23.45
C ARG A 82 22.83 -25.50 22.50
N GLY A 83 23.49 -26.56 22.98
CA GLY A 83 23.94 -27.68 22.16
C GLY A 83 24.75 -27.25 20.93
N LEU A 84 24.48 -27.89 19.80
CA LEU A 84 25.12 -27.61 18.50
C LEU A 84 24.89 -26.19 17.99
N GLU A 85 23.78 -25.54 18.31
CA GLU A 85 23.54 -24.12 17.97
C GLU A 85 24.52 -23.19 18.72
N GLY A 86 25.03 -23.61 19.88
CA GLY A 86 26.10 -22.94 20.62
C GLY A 86 27.45 -22.93 19.88
N LEU A 87 27.65 -23.83 18.91
CA LEU A 87 28.81 -23.84 18.00
C LEU A 87 28.60 -22.96 16.77
N LYS A 88 27.40 -22.41 16.54
CA LYS A 88 27.17 -21.41 15.48
C LYS A 88 27.49 -20.01 15.98
N ASP A 89 27.77 -19.14 15.02
CA ASP A 89 27.97 -17.73 15.33
C ASP A 89 26.61 -17.09 15.59
N ALA A 90 26.46 -16.43 16.74
CA ALA A 90 25.27 -15.64 17.01
C ALA A 90 25.20 -14.50 15.98
N VAL A 91 24.00 -14.21 15.46
CA VAL A 91 23.75 -12.99 14.68
C VAL A 91 24.23 -11.82 15.53
N ARG A 92 25.23 -11.09 15.03
CA ARG A 92 25.77 -9.92 15.74
C ARG A 92 24.65 -8.91 15.86
N SER A 93 24.26 -8.57 17.08
CA SER A 93 23.51 -7.35 17.34
C SER A 93 24.40 -6.19 16.89
N GLY A 94 24.11 -5.64 15.71
CA GLY A 94 24.79 -4.45 15.22
C GLY A 94 24.60 -3.28 16.19
N ARG A 95 25.30 -2.17 15.94
CA ARG A 95 25.14 -0.94 16.74
C ARG A 95 23.63 -0.62 16.87
N PRO A 96 23.10 -0.41 18.09
CA PRO A 96 21.71 -0.03 18.29
C PRO A 96 21.32 1.14 17.39
N ARG A 97 20.12 1.08 16.80
CA ARG A 97 19.64 2.11 15.87
C ARG A 97 19.45 3.42 16.64
N ARG A 98 20.21 4.46 16.29
CA ARG A 98 20.08 5.81 16.88
C ARG A 98 18.76 6.48 16.53
N TYR A 99 18.25 6.19 15.34
CA TYR A 99 16.96 6.69 14.85
C TYR A 99 16.00 5.52 14.82
N ASP A 100 14.90 5.67 15.52
CA ASP A 100 13.90 4.65 15.71
C ASP A 100 12.91 4.64 14.52
N ASP A 101 11.79 3.94 14.63
CA ASP A 101 10.86 3.81 13.52
C ASP A 101 9.98 5.06 13.36
N LEU A 102 9.72 5.85 14.41
CA LEU A 102 9.02 7.13 14.30
C LEU A 102 9.81 8.13 13.43
N VAL A 103 11.11 8.28 13.68
CA VAL A 103 11.99 9.12 12.83
C VAL A 103 11.98 8.62 11.38
N ARG A 104 11.94 7.30 11.16
CA ARG A 104 11.89 6.72 9.79
C ARG A 104 10.55 6.99 9.11
N VAL A 105 9.43 6.88 9.82
CA VAL A 105 8.10 7.23 9.31
C VAL A 105 8.02 8.72 9.00
N ALA A 106 8.60 9.59 9.83
CA ALA A 106 8.69 11.03 9.54
C ALA A 106 9.50 11.34 8.27
N VAL A 107 10.65 10.67 8.07
CA VAL A 107 11.44 10.77 6.83
C VAL A 107 10.64 10.32 5.61
N VAL A 108 9.88 9.21 5.71
CA VAL A 108 9.02 8.74 4.62
C VAL A 108 7.88 9.72 4.35
N ALA A 109 7.16 10.14 5.39
CA ALA A 109 6.01 11.04 5.29
C ALA A 109 6.39 12.38 4.65
N ALA A 110 7.53 12.97 5.04
CA ALA A 110 8.09 14.14 4.37
C ALA A 110 8.41 13.82 2.90
N ALA A 111 9.18 12.76 2.63
CA ALA A 111 9.59 12.37 1.28
C ALA A 111 8.43 12.04 0.31
N THR A 112 7.25 11.68 0.83
CA THR A 112 6.00 11.43 0.07
C THR A 112 4.96 12.55 0.23
N GLY A 113 5.33 13.67 0.85
CA GLY A 113 4.52 14.88 0.94
C GLY A 113 4.84 15.86 -0.18
N ILE A 114 4.16 17.01 -0.18
CA ILE A 114 4.48 18.12 -1.07
C ILE A 114 5.74 18.83 -0.52
N PRO A 115 6.80 19.04 -1.33
CA PRO A 115 7.96 19.82 -0.90
C PRO A 115 7.57 21.28 -0.61
N PRO A 116 8.17 21.93 0.40
CA PRO A 116 7.85 23.33 0.73
C PRO A 116 8.21 24.24 -0.44
N ALA A 117 7.30 25.16 -0.79
CA ALA A 117 7.54 26.14 -1.84
C ALA A 117 8.80 27.00 -1.52
N PRO A 118 9.62 27.36 -2.52
CA PRO A 118 9.44 27.14 -3.96
C PRO A 118 10.03 25.81 -4.50
N ALA A 119 10.41 24.85 -3.65
CA ALA A 119 11.13 23.65 -4.10
C ALA A 119 10.25 22.70 -4.93
N ALA A 120 10.61 22.47 -6.20
CA ALA A 120 9.89 21.55 -7.10
C ALA A 120 10.09 20.06 -6.77
N THR A 121 11.13 19.71 -6.01
CA THR A 121 11.48 18.33 -5.62
C THR A 121 12.09 18.28 -4.21
N TRP A 122 12.00 17.12 -3.55
CA TRP A 122 12.62 16.89 -2.25
C TRP A 122 14.13 16.62 -2.36
N THR A 123 14.93 17.43 -1.67
CA THR A 123 16.34 17.12 -1.37
C THR A 123 16.48 16.45 -0.01
N HIS A 124 17.57 15.71 0.23
CA HIS A 124 17.84 15.11 1.54
C HIS A 124 17.95 16.16 2.66
N THR A 125 18.42 17.37 2.34
CA THR A 125 18.52 18.50 3.28
C THR A 125 17.14 19.08 3.61
N ALA A 126 16.27 19.25 2.62
CA ALA A 126 14.89 19.70 2.84
C ALA A 126 14.10 18.70 3.70
N ILE A 127 14.22 17.40 3.44
CA ILE A 127 13.61 16.35 4.27
C ILE A 127 14.18 16.39 5.70
N ALA A 128 15.50 16.55 5.86
CA ALA A 128 16.13 16.65 7.18
C ALA A 128 15.62 17.85 7.99
N ALA A 129 15.47 19.02 7.36
CA ALA A 129 14.89 20.21 7.97
C ALA A 129 13.41 20.00 8.36
N GLN A 130 12.62 19.41 7.46
CA GLN A 130 11.20 19.11 7.72
C GLN A 130 11.01 18.16 8.91
N VAL A 131 11.87 17.15 9.05
CA VAL A 131 11.85 16.22 10.19
C VAL A 131 12.35 16.89 11.47
N ALA A 132 13.36 17.77 11.40
CA ALA A 132 13.84 18.52 12.55
C ALA A 132 12.81 19.54 13.10
N GLY A 133 11.88 20.02 12.26
CA GLY A 133 10.73 20.85 12.68
C GLY A 133 9.54 20.08 13.25
N SER A 134 9.69 18.78 13.56
CA SER A 134 8.67 17.95 14.19
C SER A 134 9.08 17.53 15.61
N VAL A 135 8.21 16.81 16.32
CA VAL A 135 8.48 16.29 17.69
C VAL A 135 9.59 15.23 17.78
N PHE A 136 10.35 15.01 16.71
CA PHE A 136 11.37 13.97 16.60
C PHE A 136 12.80 14.54 16.67
N ALA A 137 13.75 13.66 16.98
CA ALA A 137 15.16 14.02 17.05
C ALA A 137 15.70 14.54 15.70
N SER A 138 16.56 15.55 15.75
CA SER A 138 17.24 16.08 14.56
C SER A 138 18.06 15.01 13.83
N ILE A 139 17.97 15.02 12.49
CA ILE A 139 18.58 14.01 11.62
C ILE A 139 19.42 14.67 10.53
N SER A 140 20.56 14.08 10.17
CA SER A 140 21.40 14.62 9.09
C SER A 140 20.94 14.16 7.71
N ALA A 141 21.13 15.00 6.69
CA ALA A 141 20.80 14.70 5.30
C ALA A 141 21.46 13.39 4.79
N SER A 142 22.68 13.07 5.23
CA SER A 142 23.35 11.80 4.90
C SER A 142 22.63 10.58 5.50
N GLN A 143 22.02 10.71 6.68
CA GLN A 143 21.24 9.63 7.27
C GLN A 143 19.84 9.54 6.64
N VAL A 144 19.22 10.66 6.27
CA VAL A 144 17.99 10.67 5.46
C VAL A 144 18.21 9.88 4.17
N GLY A 145 19.27 10.18 3.41
CA GLY A 145 19.61 9.43 2.19
C GLY A 145 19.81 7.93 2.42
N ARG A 146 20.44 7.53 3.54
CA ARG A 146 20.58 6.12 3.94
C ARG A 146 19.25 5.44 4.28
N ILE A 147 18.32 6.16 4.93
CA ILE A 147 16.98 5.64 5.22
C ILE A 147 16.19 5.44 3.92
N LEU A 148 16.19 6.44 3.04
CA LEU A 148 15.50 6.37 1.74
C LEU A 148 16.05 5.26 0.85
N ALA A 149 17.37 5.16 0.71
CA ALA A 149 18.02 4.08 -0.05
C ALA A 149 17.70 2.70 0.53
N GLY A 150 17.70 2.55 1.86
CA GLY A 150 17.33 1.31 2.54
C GLY A 150 15.83 0.95 2.47
N LEU A 151 14.99 1.84 1.94
CA LEU A 151 13.57 1.62 1.65
C LEU A 151 13.28 1.58 0.14
N ASP A 152 14.32 1.69 -0.71
CA ASP A 152 14.22 1.89 -2.16
C ASP A 152 13.35 3.10 -2.60
N LEU A 153 13.18 4.08 -1.70
CA LEU A 153 12.36 5.26 -1.95
C LEU A 153 13.19 6.32 -2.70
N LYS A 154 12.71 6.74 -3.87
CA LYS A 154 13.37 7.72 -4.75
C LYS A 154 12.46 8.93 -5.00
N PRO A 155 12.37 9.92 -4.08
CA PRO A 155 11.41 11.02 -4.17
C PRO A 155 11.54 11.90 -5.41
N HIS A 156 12.74 11.97 -5.98
CA HIS A 156 13.03 12.67 -7.25
C HIS A 156 12.61 11.90 -8.51
N LYS A 157 12.23 10.61 -8.39
CA LYS A 157 11.72 9.79 -9.52
C LYS A 157 10.24 9.44 -9.41
N VAL A 158 9.70 9.39 -8.19
CA VAL A 158 8.32 8.97 -7.93
C VAL A 158 7.66 9.96 -6.98
N ARG A 159 6.63 10.65 -7.48
CA ARG A 159 5.67 11.34 -6.62
C ARG A 159 4.76 10.31 -5.97
N GLY A 160 4.94 10.11 -4.66
CA GLY A 160 3.93 9.48 -3.80
C GLY A 160 3.03 10.57 -3.20
N TRP A 161 1.87 10.18 -2.69
CA TRP A 161 0.99 11.05 -1.91
C TRP A 161 0.56 10.31 -0.66
N LEU A 162 1.07 10.74 0.50
CA LEU A 162 0.49 10.39 1.79
C LEU A 162 -0.22 11.63 2.35
N THR A 163 -1.54 11.63 2.30
CA THR A 163 -2.34 12.60 3.06
C THR A 163 -2.30 12.23 4.54
N ARG A 164 -1.38 12.85 5.28
CA ARG A 164 -1.53 12.94 6.74
C ARG A 164 -2.73 13.84 7.02
N ARG A 165 -3.77 13.33 7.68
CA ARG A 165 -4.77 14.19 8.31
C ARG A 165 -4.11 14.84 9.54
N ASP A 166 -4.01 16.16 9.54
CA ASP A 166 -3.33 16.87 10.63
C ASP A 166 -4.21 16.85 11.88
N THR A 167 -3.92 15.90 12.75
CA THR A 167 -4.69 15.59 13.96
C THR A 167 -3.70 15.50 15.11
N PRO A 168 -3.99 16.08 16.29
CA PRO A 168 -3.03 16.14 17.41
C PRO A 168 -2.49 14.76 17.83
N ASP A 169 -3.33 13.73 17.74
CA ASP A 169 -3.04 12.34 18.13
C ASP A 169 -2.45 11.49 16.99
N PHE A 170 -2.14 12.06 15.82
CA PHE A 170 -1.62 11.29 14.67
C PHE A 170 -0.37 10.50 15.03
N TRP A 171 0.60 11.13 15.69
CA TRP A 171 1.89 10.49 16.00
C TRP A 171 1.78 9.46 17.12
N ASP A 172 0.84 9.63 18.06
CA ASP A 172 0.52 8.62 19.07
C ASP A 172 -0.05 7.36 18.41
N ARG A 173 -0.99 7.52 17.47
CA ARG A 173 -1.52 6.39 16.68
C ARG A 173 -0.44 5.70 15.83
N VAL A 174 0.48 6.46 15.24
CA VAL A 174 1.64 5.88 14.51
C VAL A 174 2.53 5.09 15.49
N GLN A 175 2.77 5.61 16.69
CA GLN A 175 3.53 4.91 17.72
C GLN A 175 2.85 3.59 18.14
N ASP A 176 1.54 3.58 18.37
CA ASP A 176 0.78 2.38 18.71
C ASP A 176 0.87 1.33 17.59
N VAL A 177 0.69 1.73 16.34
CA VAL A 177 0.84 0.83 15.18
C VAL A 177 2.26 0.28 15.10
N CYS A 178 3.30 1.13 15.24
CA CYS A 178 4.69 0.67 15.26
C CYS A 178 4.99 -0.26 16.45
N ALA A 179 4.37 -0.04 17.61
CA ALA A 179 4.52 -0.88 18.79
C ALA A 179 3.96 -2.30 18.55
N LEU A 180 2.81 -2.43 17.87
CA LEU A 180 2.25 -3.74 17.48
C LEU A 180 3.22 -4.57 16.61
N TYR A 181 3.93 -3.94 15.67
CA TYR A 181 4.93 -4.62 14.84
C TYR A 181 6.22 -4.96 15.59
N ARG A 182 6.60 -4.18 16.60
CA ARG A 182 7.78 -4.43 17.44
C ARG A 182 7.53 -5.49 18.51
N THR A 183 6.33 -5.50 19.09
CA THR A 183 5.97 -6.31 20.25
C THR A 183 4.53 -6.80 20.08
N GLN A 184 4.39 -7.87 19.30
CA GLN A 184 3.13 -8.60 19.14
C GLN A 184 2.58 -9.03 20.52
N PRO A 185 1.33 -8.68 20.87
CA PRO A 185 0.74 -9.09 22.13
C PRO A 185 0.69 -10.61 22.28
N LYS A 186 0.93 -11.12 23.50
CA LYS A 186 0.89 -12.56 23.78
C LYS A 186 -0.49 -13.14 23.46
N GLY A 187 -0.53 -14.19 22.64
CA GLY A 187 -1.78 -14.84 22.21
C GLY A 187 -2.53 -14.12 21.07
N ALA A 188 -2.08 -12.95 20.62
CA ALA A 188 -2.65 -12.26 19.47
C ALA A 188 -1.91 -12.64 18.17
N ILE A 189 -2.52 -12.33 17.02
CA ILE A 189 -1.87 -12.32 15.70
C ILE A 189 -1.96 -10.89 15.16
N VAL A 190 -0.84 -10.31 14.74
CA VAL A 190 -0.84 -9.01 14.05
C VAL A 190 -1.03 -9.27 12.55
N LEU A 191 -2.10 -8.70 12.00
CA LEU A 191 -2.43 -8.77 10.57
C LEU A 191 -2.19 -7.41 9.92
N ALA A 192 -1.41 -7.42 8.83
CA ALA A 192 -1.14 -6.23 8.02
C ALA A 192 -2.02 -6.29 6.76
N ILE A 193 -2.95 -5.34 6.65
CA ILE A 193 -3.79 -5.15 5.46
C ILE A 193 -3.26 -3.92 4.73
N ASP A 194 -3.01 -4.06 3.43
CA ASP A 194 -2.40 -3.04 2.58
C ASP A 194 -3.23 -2.91 1.30
N VAL A 195 -3.76 -1.72 1.02
CA VAL A 195 -4.54 -1.43 -0.18
C VAL A 195 -3.57 -1.25 -1.35
N ARG A 196 -3.12 -2.39 -1.86
CA ARG A 196 -2.17 -2.43 -2.95
C ARG A 196 -2.89 -2.17 -4.28
N GLY A 197 -2.89 -0.90 -4.69
CA GLY A 197 -2.84 -0.60 -6.12
C GLY A 197 -1.64 -1.35 -6.69
N LEU A 198 -1.90 -2.44 -7.42
CA LEU A 198 -0.87 -3.33 -7.95
C LEU A 198 0.01 -2.54 -8.91
N ARG A 199 1.12 -1.99 -8.41
CA ARG A 199 2.18 -1.48 -9.29
C ARG A 199 2.95 -2.68 -9.79
N SER A 200 2.93 -2.87 -11.10
CA SER A 200 3.82 -3.81 -11.78
C SER A 200 5.27 -3.42 -11.44
N ARG A 201 5.95 -4.28 -10.68
CA ARG A 201 7.42 -4.26 -10.67
C ARG A 201 7.81 -4.78 -12.06
N PRO A 202 8.48 -3.98 -12.91
CA PRO A 202 8.89 -4.48 -14.22
C PRO A 202 9.78 -5.71 -14.02
N ALA A 203 9.66 -6.70 -14.89
CA ALA A 203 10.51 -7.89 -14.90
C ALA A 203 11.95 -7.59 -15.40
N SER A 204 12.44 -6.38 -15.18
CA SER A 204 13.78 -5.91 -15.49
C SER A 204 14.70 -6.04 -14.27
N ASP A 205 14.83 -7.27 -13.78
CA ASP A 205 15.94 -7.75 -12.93
C ASP A 205 16.09 -9.29 -13.07
N ALA A 206 15.52 -9.88 -14.12
CA ALA A 206 15.90 -11.20 -14.59
C ALA A 206 17.22 -11.08 -15.38
N THR A 207 18.32 -10.81 -14.68
CA THR A 207 19.64 -11.14 -15.22
C THR A 207 19.60 -12.63 -15.61
N PRO A 208 19.99 -13.01 -16.84
CA PRO A 208 20.05 -14.42 -17.19
C PRO A 208 20.92 -15.14 -16.16
N HIS A 209 20.42 -16.24 -15.61
CA HIS A 209 21.13 -17.02 -14.60
C HIS A 209 22.31 -17.74 -15.23
N THR A 210 23.40 -17.01 -15.50
CA THR A 210 24.74 -17.61 -15.51
C THR A 210 24.96 -18.16 -14.10
N PRO A 211 25.15 -19.49 -13.93
CA PRO A 211 25.46 -20.03 -12.62
C PRO A 211 26.75 -19.36 -12.10
N PRO A 212 26.84 -19.03 -10.80
CA PRO A 212 28.01 -18.36 -10.26
C PRO A 212 29.24 -19.24 -10.44
N VAL A 213 30.20 -18.76 -11.24
CA VAL A 213 31.55 -19.32 -11.30
C VAL A 213 32.12 -19.31 -9.87
N PRO A 214 32.74 -20.40 -9.38
CA PRO A 214 33.35 -20.39 -8.05
C PRO A 214 34.41 -19.30 -7.96
N GLN A 215 34.18 -18.28 -7.12
CA GLN A 215 35.20 -17.28 -6.84
C GLN A 215 36.36 -17.95 -6.08
N THR A 216 37.52 -17.98 -6.72
CA THR A 216 38.81 -18.24 -6.06
C THR A 216 39.17 -17.08 -5.13
N ASP A 217 39.84 -17.38 -4.01
CA ASP A 217 40.21 -16.38 -3.00
C ASP A 217 41.13 -15.28 -3.58
N PRO A 218 40.90 -13.99 -3.27
CA PRO A 218 41.84 -12.93 -3.61
C PRO A 218 43.12 -13.00 -2.73
N PRO A 219 44.29 -12.65 -3.27
CA PRO A 219 45.55 -12.75 -2.54
C PRO A 219 45.66 -11.77 -1.36
N ARG A 220 46.24 -12.25 -0.26
CA ARG A 220 46.44 -11.50 0.98
C ARG A 220 47.57 -10.46 0.84
N HIS A 221 47.24 -9.19 0.62
CA HIS A 221 48.23 -8.12 0.79
C HIS A 221 48.52 -7.85 2.27
N ARG A 222 49.77 -8.11 2.68
CA ARG A 222 50.31 -7.69 3.98
C ARG A 222 50.55 -6.18 3.95
N ALA A 223 50.06 -5.47 4.96
CA ALA A 223 50.49 -4.09 5.19
C ALA A 223 51.98 -4.05 5.59
N ARG A 224 52.73 -3.10 5.02
CA ARG A 224 53.96 -2.58 5.61
C ARG A 224 53.81 -1.06 5.72
N CYS A 225 53.99 -0.53 6.92
CA CYS A 225 54.15 0.90 7.14
C CYS A 225 55.58 1.32 6.79
N ARG A 226 55.77 2.50 6.21
CA ARG A 226 56.97 3.34 6.36
C ARG A 226 56.61 4.80 6.10
N ALA A 227 57.39 5.72 6.66
CA ALA A 227 57.07 7.13 6.83
C ALA A 227 58.06 8.07 6.11
N GLY A 228 57.68 9.34 5.97
CA GLY A 228 58.49 10.46 5.46
C GLY A 228 58.67 10.50 3.93
N SER A 229 59.08 11.61 3.30
CA SER A 229 59.16 13.03 3.71
C SER A 229 59.81 13.85 2.58
N HIS A 230 59.29 15.04 2.21
CA HIS A 230 59.99 16.09 1.40
C HIS A 230 60.40 15.65 -0.05
N THR A 231 60.75 16.47 -1.06
CA THR A 231 60.81 17.95 -1.33
C THR A 231 60.97 18.18 -2.85
N ASP A 232 60.68 19.39 -3.35
CA ASP A 232 61.21 19.99 -4.60
C ASP A 232 60.87 19.31 -5.97
N ARG A 233 60.92 19.97 -7.15
CA ARG A 233 61.45 21.31 -7.54
C ARG A 233 60.76 21.90 -8.79
N LEU A 234 60.83 23.24 -8.95
CA LEU A 234 60.44 24.01 -10.15
C LEU A 234 61.58 24.19 -11.18
N ARG A 235 61.27 24.25 -12.49
CA ARG A 235 61.95 25.01 -13.61
C ARG A 235 61.41 24.52 -14.99
N ARG A 236 61.39 25.26 -16.11
CA ARG A 236 61.37 26.70 -16.50
C ARG A 236 61.17 26.77 -18.04
N LEU A 237 60.48 27.80 -18.58
CA LEU A 237 60.76 28.66 -19.77
C LEU A 237 61.29 28.01 -21.11
N ARG A 238 61.04 28.47 -22.35
CA ARG A 238 60.53 29.75 -22.92
C ARG A 238 60.29 29.65 -24.46
N SER A 239 59.31 30.39 -25.00
CA SER A 239 59.25 31.11 -26.31
C SER A 239 59.70 30.48 -27.67
N ARG A 240 58.84 30.56 -28.70
CA ARG A 240 58.97 31.39 -29.95
C ARG A 240 57.79 31.20 -30.94
N SER A 241 57.46 32.25 -31.71
CA SER A 241 56.48 32.32 -32.85
C SER A 241 57.25 32.43 -34.20
N PRO A 242 56.69 32.79 -35.40
CA PRO A 242 55.31 33.05 -35.89
C PRO A 242 54.98 32.50 -37.35
N GLU A 243 53.96 33.10 -38.03
CA GLU A 243 53.60 33.18 -39.49
C GLU A 243 52.22 32.57 -39.90
N ARG A 244 51.19 33.37 -40.31
CA ARG A 244 50.77 33.88 -41.66
C ARG A 244 50.42 32.76 -42.68
N GLY A 245 49.29 32.67 -43.41
CA GLY A 245 48.01 33.40 -43.68
C GLY A 245 47.23 32.62 -44.81
N PRO A 246 46.20 33.11 -45.56
CA PRO A 246 45.33 34.30 -45.41
C PRO A 246 43.77 34.11 -45.65
N ASP A 247 43.03 35.17 -45.27
CA ASP A 247 41.68 35.70 -45.61
C ASP A 247 40.77 35.12 -46.75
N ARG A 248 39.44 35.02 -46.48
CA ARG A 248 38.37 35.68 -47.31
C ARG A 248 36.96 35.77 -46.63
N ARG A 249 36.67 36.96 -46.09
CA ARG A 249 35.40 37.80 -46.04
C ARG A 249 34.07 37.20 -46.55
N ARG A 250 32.85 37.54 -46.08
CA ARG A 250 32.23 38.78 -45.49
C ARG A 250 31.16 38.35 -44.44
N ALA A 251 30.87 38.98 -43.29
CA ALA A 251 30.71 40.38 -42.85
C ALA A 251 29.29 40.99 -43.05
N ARG A 252 28.56 41.19 -41.92
CA ARG A 252 27.75 42.38 -41.58
C ARG A 252 27.61 42.51 -40.04
N GLN A 253 28.01 43.68 -39.51
CA GLN A 253 27.59 44.24 -38.20
C GLN A 253 26.19 44.89 -38.38
N ALA A 254 25.49 45.48 -37.40
CA ALA A 254 25.81 45.99 -36.06
C ALA A 254 24.52 45.92 -35.15
N ASP A 255 24.40 46.41 -33.91
CA ASP A 255 25.20 47.37 -33.13
C ASP A 255 25.05 47.17 -31.59
N HIS A 256 25.87 47.89 -30.80
CA HIS A 256 25.95 47.85 -29.33
C HIS A 256 25.12 48.96 -28.61
N ALA A 257 24.63 48.66 -27.39
CA ALA A 257 24.62 49.50 -26.17
C ALA A 257 23.69 48.83 -25.13
N ASP A 258 24.16 48.25 -24.02
CA ASP A 258 24.79 48.84 -22.81
C ASP A 258 23.89 49.81 -22.03
N LEU A 259 23.39 49.38 -20.85
CA LEU A 259 23.92 49.86 -19.56
C LEU A 259 23.40 49.08 -18.33
N LEU A 260 24.15 49.23 -17.23
CA LEU A 260 24.23 48.35 -16.06
C LEU A 260 23.39 48.82 -14.85
N ASP A 261 22.74 47.85 -14.21
CA ASP A 261 22.98 47.37 -12.83
C ASP A 261 22.82 48.27 -11.56
N LEU A 262 22.36 47.61 -10.48
CA LEU A 262 22.41 47.92 -9.03
C LEU A 262 21.85 49.25 -8.43
N GLY A 263 21.09 49.11 -7.33
CA GLY A 263 20.86 50.18 -6.34
C GLY A 263 19.69 49.90 -5.38
N ALA A 264 19.92 49.99 -4.05
CA ALA A 264 18.91 49.66 -3.03
C ALA A 264 18.43 50.90 -2.23
N GLN A 265 17.15 50.90 -1.82
CA GLN A 265 16.51 51.39 -0.57
C GLN A 265 17.00 52.68 0.17
N PRO A 266 16.26 53.22 1.18
CA PRO A 266 14.80 53.39 1.36
C PRO A 266 14.42 54.82 1.89
N GLN A 267 13.13 55.11 2.08
CA GLN A 267 12.48 55.91 3.17
C GLN A 267 11.01 56.20 2.73
N ALA A 268 9.94 55.91 3.48
CA ALA A 268 9.55 56.30 4.83
C ALA A 268 8.97 57.73 4.92
N ASP A 269 7.65 57.84 5.14
CA ASP A 269 7.09 58.93 5.93
C ASP A 269 5.97 58.42 6.86
N ARG A 270 5.76 59.12 7.97
CA ARG A 270 4.99 58.70 9.14
C ARG A 270 3.70 59.48 9.29
N ARG A 271 2.63 58.81 9.72
CA ARG A 271 1.74 59.35 10.77
C ARG A 271 1.37 58.26 11.78
N GLN A 272 1.79 58.43 13.02
CA GLN A 272 1.22 57.80 14.21
C GLN A 272 0.30 58.81 14.90
N VAL A 273 -0.76 58.36 15.60
CA VAL A 273 -0.88 58.48 17.08
C VAL A 273 -1.82 57.38 17.62
N ARG A 274 -1.41 56.82 18.75
CA ARG A 274 -2.01 55.98 19.81
C ARG A 274 -3.52 56.20 20.09
N GLY A 275 -4.29 55.30 20.74
CA GLY A 275 -4.02 53.94 21.25
C GLY A 275 -5.03 53.47 22.35
N ALA A 276 -5.15 52.15 22.53
CA ALA A 276 -5.74 51.37 23.66
C ALA A 276 -7.27 51.47 24.03
N PRO A 277 -7.91 50.36 24.52
CA PRO A 277 -9.34 50.26 24.92
C PRO A 277 -9.55 50.32 26.47
N PRO A 278 -10.78 50.33 27.06
CA PRO A 278 -11.57 49.08 27.30
C PRO A 278 -13.12 49.20 27.51
N GLN A 279 -13.77 48.02 27.72
CA GLN A 279 -14.97 47.71 28.56
C GLN A 279 -16.40 48.27 28.28
N ASP A 280 -17.30 47.32 27.94
CA ASP A 280 -18.55 46.85 28.62
C ASP A 280 -19.63 47.81 29.21
N GLN A 281 -20.87 47.29 29.29
CA GLN A 281 -22.17 47.89 29.70
C GLN A 281 -22.82 48.84 28.67
N GLY A 282 -24.14 48.85 28.42
CA GLY A 282 -25.23 47.95 28.83
C GLY A 282 -26.64 48.56 28.62
N GLN A 283 -27.69 47.72 28.68
CA GLN A 283 -29.13 48.03 28.89
C GLN A 283 -30.10 48.24 27.69
N ARG A 284 -31.16 47.38 27.68
CA ARG A 284 -32.63 47.61 27.48
C ARG A 284 -33.14 48.33 26.21
N GLY A 285 -34.23 47.91 25.54
CA GLY A 285 -35.13 46.74 25.69
C GLY A 285 -36.60 47.04 25.31
N GLN A 286 -37.39 46.01 24.93
CA GLN A 286 -38.89 45.95 24.87
C GLN A 286 -39.31 44.50 24.46
N ARG A 287 -39.91 43.68 25.35
CA ARG A 287 -41.35 43.26 25.43
C ARG A 287 -41.97 42.91 24.06
N GLY A 288 -42.61 41.76 23.77
CA GLY A 288 -43.30 40.66 24.50
C GLY A 288 -44.67 40.39 23.81
N PRO A 289 -45.51 39.35 24.08
CA PRO A 289 -45.42 38.12 24.91
C PRO A 289 -45.63 36.77 24.12
N GLY A 290 -45.21 35.60 24.62
CA GLY A 290 -46.04 34.61 25.37
C GLY A 290 -45.96 33.20 24.71
N THR A 291 -46.11 32.01 25.34
CA THR A 291 -46.40 31.60 26.73
C THR A 291 -46.07 30.10 26.98
N ARG A 292 -45.51 29.74 28.16
CA ARG A 292 -45.61 28.43 28.91
C ARG A 292 -45.05 27.13 28.23
N ARG A 293 -44.50 26.10 28.91
CA ARG A 293 -44.37 25.71 30.34
C ARG A 293 -43.00 25.06 30.70
N VAL A 294 -42.52 25.37 31.92
CA VAL A 294 -41.93 24.52 32.99
C VAL A 294 -40.90 23.41 32.67
N HIS A 295 -39.74 23.54 33.31
CA HIS A 295 -38.85 22.45 33.75
C HIS A 295 -38.53 22.66 35.23
N GLU A 296 -38.34 21.59 35.99
CA GLU A 296 -37.84 21.64 37.37
C GLU A 296 -36.82 20.50 37.59
N ALA A 297 -35.79 20.78 38.36
CA ALA A 297 -34.65 19.87 38.57
C ALA A 297 -34.77 19.08 39.88
N PRO A 298 -33.87 18.12 40.14
CA PRO A 298 -33.38 17.96 41.51
C PRO A 298 -31.86 17.83 41.62
N ASP A 299 -31.37 18.15 42.82
CA ASP A 299 -29.96 18.09 43.23
C ASP A 299 -29.62 16.77 43.97
N ARG A 300 -28.35 16.65 44.40
CA ARG A 300 -27.67 15.49 45.02
C ARG A 300 -28.33 15.06 46.36
N HIS A 301 -28.03 13.90 46.99
CA HIS A 301 -26.71 13.32 47.25
C HIS A 301 -26.78 11.90 47.92
N GLN A 302 -25.64 11.18 47.92
CA GLN A 302 -25.27 10.00 48.76
C GLN A 302 -25.70 8.57 48.36
N GLY A 303 -24.80 7.60 48.62
CA GLY A 303 -25.04 6.15 48.48
C GLY A 303 -23.83 5.33 48.00
N ARG A 304 -22.94 4.87 48.91
CA ARG A 304 -21.88 3.90 48.60
C ARG A 304 -22.47 2.47 48.53
N HIS A 305 -21.99 1.58 47.65
CA HIS A 305 -21.29 0.33 48.04
C HIS A 305 -21.02 -0.69 46.90
N ARG A 306 -19.76 -1.20 46.91
CA ARG A 306 -19.24 -2.56 46.63
C ARG A 306 -19.86 -3.49 45.55
N ARG A 307 -18.95 -4.05 44.74
CA ARG A 307 -19.09 -5.29 43.94
C ARG A 307 -19.42 -6.52 44.81
N PRO A 308 -19.94 -7.59 44.18
CA PRO A 308 -19.36 -8.92 44.40
C PRO A 308 -19.01 -9.70 43.12
N ARG A 309 -18.15 -10.72 43.28
CA ARG A 309 -17.93 -11.84 42.33
C ARG A 309 -18.81 -13.03 42.80
N HIS A 310 -19.29 -13.89 41.90
CA HIS A 310 -19.02 -15.35 41.92
C HIS A 310 -19.74 -16.14 40.81
N ARG A 311 -19.12 -17.27 40.42
CA ARG A 311 -19.63 -18.42 39.63
C ARG A 311 -20.10 -19.54 40.62
N PRO A 312 -20.62 -20.71 40.17
CA PRO A 312 -21.55 -21.02 39.07
C PRO A 312 -22.64 -22.09 39.41
N GLY A 313 -23.66 -22.23 38.54
CA GLY A 313 -24.24 -23.54 38.16
C GLY A 313 -25.37 -24.17 39.00
N ARG A 314 -26.43 -24.63 38.30
CA ARG A 314 -27.17 -25.87 38.62
C ARG A 314 -27.98 -26.39 37.42
N VAL A 315 -28.34 -27.67 37.47
CA VAL A 315 -29.02 -28.48 36.45
C VAL A 315 -30.32 -29.06 37.04
N LEU A 316 -31.37 -29.27 36.24
CA LEU A 316 -32.45 -30.29 36.29
C LEU A 316 -33.31 -30.10 35.00
N ARG A 317 -33.50 -31.08 34.10
CA ARG A 317 -34.46 -32.23 34.10
C ARG A 317 -35.94 -31.79 34.10
N ALA A 318 -36.88 -32.36 33.32
CA ALA A 318 -36.87 -33.45 32.30
C ALA A 318 -38.13 -33.29 31.37
N ALA A 319 -38.67 -34.22 30.54
CA ALA A 319 -38.42 -35.65 30.26
C ALA A 319 -38.98 -36.10 28.89
N GLY A 320 -38.41 -37.17 28.31
CA GLY A 320 -39.11 -38.21 27.53
C GLY A 320 -39.44 -37.95 26.04
N ASN A 321 -39.58 -38.97 25.19
CA ASN A 321 -39.22 -40.40 25.29
C ASN A 321 -39.17 -41.02 23.87
N GLY A 322 -38.33 -42.03 23.59
CA GLY A 322 -38.31 -42.71 22.27
C GLY A 322 -37.01 -43.44 21.90
N THR A 323 -36.86 -44.68 22.37
CA THR A 323 -35.72 -45.59 22.11
C THR A 323 -35.99 -46.57 20.96
N VAL A 324 -34.97 -46.84 20.14
CA VAL A 324 -34.61 -48.21 19.66
C VAL A 324 -33.07 -48.29 19.56
N GLU A 325 -32.50 -49.44 19.92
CA GLU A 325 -31.05 -49.68 20.08
C GLU A 325 -30.34 -50.19 18.81
N GLY A 326 -29.00 -50.26 18.82
CA GLY A 326 -28.23 -50.78 17.67
C GLY A 326 -26.69 -50.81 17.78
N SER A 327 -26.14 -51.24 18.93
CA SER A 327 -24.80 -51.85 19.14
C SER A 327 -23.56 -51.48 18.27
N GLY A 328 -22.44 -51.08 18.90
CA GLY A 328 -21.10 -51.22 18.28
C GLY A 328 -19.98 -50.34 18.86
N GLU A 329 -19.15 -50.88 19.76
CA GLU A 329 -17.97 -50.19 20.35
C GLU A 329 -16.73 -50.14 19.42
N PRO A 330 -15.73 -49.27 19.69
CA PRO A 330 -14.69 -48.90 18.73
C PRO A 330 -13.41 -49.77 18.81
N ARG A 331 -12.71 -49.94 17.68
CA ARG A 331 -11.34 -50.47 17.65
C ARG A 331 -10.32 -49.42 17.21
N ARG A 332 -9.31 -49.19 18.07
CA ARG A 332 -8.03 -48.59 17.69
C ARG A 332 -7.29 -49.51 16.72
N LEU A 333 -6.54 -48.93 15.77
CA LEU A 333 -5.29 -49.52 15.27
C LEU A 333 -4.28 -48.39 14.95
N GLN A 334 -2.99 -48.68 15.14
CA GLN A 334 -1.89 -47.72 14.99
C GLN A 334 -0.95 -48.13 13.83
N ARG A 335 -0.18 -47.14 13.32
CA ARG A 335 1.06 -47.27 12.50
C ARG A 335 0.89 -47.79 11.05
N PRO A 336 1.92 -47.62 10.19
CA PRO A 336 2.75 -46.43 9.95
C PRO A 336 2.87 -46.11 8.42
N VAL A 337 3.52 -45.00 8.04
CA VAL A 337 3.89 -44.74 6.62
C VAL A 337 5.35 -44.24 6.51
N PRO A 338 6.16 -44.67 5.51
CA PRO A 338 7.62 -44.52 5.54
C PRO A 338 8.15 -43.25 4.88
N GLN A 339 9.45 -42.97 5.07
CA GLN A 339 10.19 -41.95 4.33
C GLN A 339 10.70 -42.47 2.98
N GLY A 340 10.62 -41.61 1.95
CA GLY A 340 11.66 -41.50 0.93
C GLY A 340 11.36 -42.08 -0.45
N GLN A 341 10.98 -41.20 -1.39
CA GLN A 341 11.55 -41.23 -2.75
C GLN A 341 11.46 -39.84 -3.42
N VAL A 342 12.48 -39.54 -4.24
CA VAL A 342 12.67 -38.24 -4.90
C VAL A 342 12.10 -38.31 -6.30
N HIS A 343 11.04 -37.54 -6.58
CA HIS A 343 10.60 -37.28 -7.96
C HIS A 343 10.72 -35.80 -8.31
N ARG A 344 11.62 -35.51 -9.27
CA ARG A 344 11.66 -34.23 -9.99
C ARG A 344 10.36 -34.08 -10.78
N LEU A 345 9.46 -33.20 -10.35
CA LEU A 345 8.28 -32.88 -11.16
C LEU A 345 8.64 -31.79 -12.19
N ARG A 346 8.57 -32.14 -13.48
CA ARG A 346 8.56 -31.16 -14.58
C ARG A 346 7.33 -30.27 -14.45
N LEU A 347 7.51 -28.97 -14.62
CA LEU A 347 6.40 -28.03 -14.82
C LEU A 347 5.76 -28.28 -16.19
N VAL A 348 4.57 -28.86 -16.19
CA VAL A 348 3.65 -28.87 -17.33
C VAL A 348 2.44 -28.05 -16.92
N ALA A 349 2.31 -26.83 -17.46
CA ALA A 349 1.16 -25.97 -17.23
C ALA A 349 0.01 -26.40 -18.15
N GLY A 350 -0.82 -27.33 -17.68
CA GLY A 350 -2.04 -27.80 -18.34
C GLY A 350 -3.30 -27.50 -17.52
N HIS A 351 -4.44 -27.37 -18.19
CA HIS A 351 -5.73 -27.02 -17.60
C HIS A 351 -6.11 -27.85 -16.37
N HIS A 352 -6.38 -27.17 -15.24
CA HIS A 352 -7.30 -27.68 -14.22
C HIS A 352 -8.33 -26.64 -13.77
N GLN A 353 -9.39 -26.50 -14.57
CA GLN A 353 -10.71 -26.23 -13.99
C GLN A 353 -11.18 -27.49 -13.23
N ARG A 354 -10.78 -27.64 -11.96
CA ARG A 354 -11.60 -28.23 -10.88
C ARG A 354 -10.85 -28.14 -9.55
N ARG A 355 -11.53 -27.53 -8.57
CA ARG A 355 -11.24 -27.47 -7.12
C ARG A 355 -10.00 -26.67 -6.67
N GLY A 356 -10.26 -25.61 -5.89
CA GLY A 356 -9.48 -25.42 -4.66
C GLY A 356 -8.65 -24.15 -4.43
N LEU A 357 -9.04 -22.97 -4.94
CA LEU A 357 -8.57 -21.68 -4.39
C LEU A 357 -9.53 -20.55 -4.80
N ARG A 358 -10.68 -20.43 -4.11
CA ARG A 358 -11.56 -19.26 -4.26
C ARG A 358 -10.88 -18.08 -3.57
N ARG A 359 -10.56 -17.01 -4.31
CA ARG A 359 -10.36 -15.69 -3.69
C ARG A 359 -11.75 -15.26 -3.19
N PRO A 360 -11.97 -15.01 -1.90
CA PRO A 360 -13.25 -14.52 -1.45
C PRO A 360 -13.44 -13.08 -1.99
N PRO A 361 -14.54 -12.79 -2.73
CA PRO A 361 -14.82 -11.46 -3.24
C PRO A 361 -15.16 -10.55 -2.05
N GLY A 362 -14.56 -9.35 -1.97
CA GLY A 362 -14.68 -8.51 -0.76
C GLY A 362 -15.83 -7.52 -0.81
N HIS A 363 -15.89 -6.73 -1.88
CA HIS A 363 -17.06 -5.91 -2.19
C HIS A 363 -17.29 -5.92 -3.70
N ARG A 364 -18.56 -5.85 -4.11
CA ARG A 364 -19.00 -5.81 -5.51
C ARG A 364 -19.29 -4.37 -5.90
N SER A 365 -19.35 -4.07 -7.19
CA SER A 365 -19.47 -2.68 -7.64
C SER A 365 -20.26 -2.57 -8.94
N ALA A 366 -21.53 -2.94 -8.92
CA ALA A 366 -22.40 -2.73 -10.08
C ALA A 366 -22.57 -1.23 -10.39
N ASP A 367 -22.71 -0.91 -11.68
CA ASP A 367 -22.67 0.47 -12.16
C ASP A 367 -24.01 1.19 -12.10
N HIS A 368 -23.93 2.47 -11.71
CA HIS A 368 -25.03 3.37 -11.42
C HIS A 368 -24.73 4.79 -11.88
N VAL A 369 -25.77 5.61 -11.92
CA VAL A 369 -25.63 7.06 -11.96
C VAL A 369 -26.04 7.64 -10.62
N LEU A 370 -25.24 8.59 -10.14
CA LEU A 370 -25.57 9.45 -9.01
C LEU A 370 -25.95 10.83 -9.57
N PRO A 371 -27.23 11.09 -9.92
CA PRO A 371 -27.67 12.43 -10.32
C PRO A 371 -27.64 13.41 -9.15
N HIS A 372 -27.26 14.66 -9.45
CA HIS A 372 -27.26 15.80 -8.54
C HIS A 372 -28.52 16.67 -8.75
N ARG A 373 -28.88 17.47 -7.75
CA ARG A 373 -30.07 18.35 -7.73
C ARG A 373 -30.15 19.29 -8.92
N ARG A 374 -29.01 19.69 -9.49
CA ARG A 374 -28.95 20.49 -10.72
C ARG A 374 -29.71 19.86 -11.89
N LEU A 375 -29.77 18.52 -11.98
CA LEU A 375 -30.56 17.83 -12.99
C LEU A 375 -32.07 18.10 -12.79
N GLN A 376 -32.53 18.11 -11.53
CA GLN A 376 -33.91 18.46 -11.15
C GLN A 376 -34.20 19.96 -11.35
N GLU A 377 -33.22 20.83 -11.09
CA GLU A 377 -33.31 22.28 -11.34
C GLU A 377 -33.43 22.59 -12.84
N ALA A 378 -32.76 21.79 -13.69
CA ALA A 378 -32.95 21.77 -15.15
C ALA A 378 -34.24 21.07 -15.61
N GLN A 379 -35.13 20.69 -14.68
CA GLN A 379 -36.39 19.96 -14.91
C GLN A 379 -36.22 18.58 -15.59
N ALA A 380 -35.00 18.03 -15.59
CA ALA A 380 -34.69 16.72 -16.15
C ALA A 380 -34.75 15.63 -15.06
N ALA A 381 -35.29 14.47 -15.42
CA ALA A 381 -35.10 13.25 -14.64
C ALA A 381 -33.71 12.65 -14.93
N ALA A 382 -33.31 11.61 -14.18
CA ALA A 382 -32.15 10.82 -14.59
C ALA A 382 -32.42 10.20 -15.98
N PRO A 383 -31.55 10.41 -16.99
CA PRO A 383 -31.76 9.91 -18.34
C PRO A 383 -31.76 8.38 -18.34
N LYS A 384 -32.82 7.80 -18.92
CA LYS A 384 -33.03 6.35 -18.99
C LYS A 384 -32.27 5.73 -20.16
N THR A 385 -31.99 6.51 -21.21
CA THR A 385 -31.25 6.07 -22.39
C THR A 385 -29.99 6.90 -22.63
N TRP A 386 -28.99 6.33 -23.30
CA TRP A 386 -27.79 7.07 -23.72
C TRP A 386 -28.10 8.19 -24.72
N LYS A 387 -29.24 8.12 -25.43
CA LYS A 387 -29.77 9.23 -26.22
C LYS A 387 -30.26 10.37 -25.33
N GLU A 388 -31.12 10.10 -24.34
CA GLU A 388 -31.56 11.11 -23.36
C GLU A 388 -30.36 11.75 -22.66
N PHE A 389 -29.34 10.96 -22.29
CA PHE A 389 -28.10 11.46 -21.70
C PHE A 389 -27.42 12.49 -22.61
N ALA A 390 -27.30 12.22 -23.92
CA ALA A 390 -26.68 13.15 -24.85
C ALA A 390 -27.53 14.40 -25.11
N ASP A 391 -28.86 14.24 -25.20
CA ASP A 391 -29.79 15.35 -25.37
C ASP A 391 -29.81 16.27 -24.12
N ASP A 392 -29.76 15.70 -22.91
CA ASP A 392 -29.69 16.44 -21.66
C ASP A 392 -28.32 17.10 -21.46
N ALA A 393 -27.23 16.46 -21.88
CA ALA A 393 -25.89 17.07 -21.88
C ALA A 393 -25.85 18.35 -22.71
N ALA A 394 -26.51 18.34 -23.89
CA ALA A 394 -26.65 19.52 -24.73
C ALA A 394 -27.47 20.63 -24.04
N LYS A 395 -28.60 20.29 -23.40
CA LYS A 395 -29.43 21.26 -22.66
C LYS A 395 -28.68 21.90 -21.50
N ILE A 396 -28.01 21.09 -20.66
CA ILE A 396 -27.26 21.55 -19.49
C ILE A 396 -26.17 22.53 -19.91
N HIS A 397 -25.38 22.18 -20.93
CA HIS A 397 -24.27 23.01 -21.40
C HIS A 397 -24.73 24.28 -22.14
N ALA A 398 -25.88 24.21 -22.83
CA ALA A 398 -26.49 25.38 -23.46
C ALA A 398 -27.09 26.38 -22.44
N ALA A 399 -27.57 25.89 -21.29
CA ALA A 399 -28.07 26.73 -20.21
C ALA A 399 -26.94 27.44 -19.44
N ASP A 400 -25.81 26.76 -19.23
CA ASP A 400 -24.59 27.36 -18.67
C ASP A 400 -23.34 26.61 -19.18
N PRO A 401 -22.49 27.24 -20.03
CA PRO A 401 -21.29 26.60 -20.60
C PRO A 401 -20.21 26.21 -19.58
N THR A 402 -20.34 26.58 -18.31
CA THR A 402 -19.46 26.10 -17.23
C THR A 402 -19.93 24.78 -16.61
N HIS A 403 -21.12 24.30 -17.00
CA HIS A 403 -21.75 23.08 -16.50
C HIS A 403 -21.73 21.96 -17.55
N TYR A 404 -21.64 20.73 -17.05
CA TYR A 404 -21.56 19.52 -17.86
C TYR A 404 -22.46 18.44 -17.26
N ILE A 405 -22.92 17.48 -18.07
CA ILE A 405 -23.66 16.34 -17.52
C ILE A 405 -22.79 15.52 -16.55
N THR A 406 -21.55 15.23 -16.94
CA THR A 406 -20.55 14.52 -16.13
C THR A 406 -19.14 14.93 -16.55
N SER A 407 -18.17 14.63 -15.69
CA SER A 407 -16.76 14.51 -16.07
C SER A 407 -16.43 13.12 -16.64
N ILE A 408 -15.31 13.01 -17.36
CA ILE A 408 -14.64 11.75 -17.73
C ILE A 408 -13.14 11.88 -17.43
N ASP A 409 -12.58 10.95 -16.64
CA ASP A 409 -11.17 11.01 -16.24
C ASP A 409 -10.26 10.45 -17.36
N PRO A 410 -9.35 11.24 -17.97
CA PRO A 410 -8.40 10.73 -18.97
C PRO A 410 -7.39 9.70 -18.42
N GLY A 411 -7.31 9.52 -17.10
CA GLY A 411 -6.53 8.47 -16.45
C GLY A 411 -7.30 7.18 -16.15
N ASP A 412 -8.63 7.17 -16.22
CA ASP A 412 -9.44 6.04 -15.78
C ASP A 412 -9.81 5.07 -16.90
N ALA A 413 -8.89 4.11 -17.13
CA ALA A 413 -9.16 2.95 -17.97
C ALA A 413 -10.36 2.12 -17.49
N GLY A 414 -10.57 2.06 -16.16
CA GLY A 414 -11.63 1.25 -15.56
C GLY A 414 -13.02 1.81 -15.89
N GLY A 415 -13.20 3.12 -15.83
CA GLY A 415 -14.43 3.79 -16.25
C GLY A 415 -14.80 3.50 -17.70
N VAL A 416 -13.84 3.60 -18.63
CA VAL A 416 -14.09 3.31 -20.05
C VAL A 416 -14.32 1.81 -20.29
N ASP A 417 -13.54 0.92 -19.67
CA ASP A 417 -13.77 -0.53 -19.72
C ASP A 417 -15.19 -0.90 -19.23
N SER A 418 -15.65 -0.31 -18.14
CA SER A 418 -17.00 -0.53 -17.59
C SER A 418 -18.12 -0.06 -18.52
N LEU A 419 -17.95 1.09 -19.20
CA LEU A 419 -18.89 1.56 -20.22
C LEU A 419 -18.96 0.59 -21.42
N ILE A 420 -17.80 0.08 -21.87
CA ILE A 420 -17.72 -0.91 -22.97
C ILE A 420 -18.41 -2.22 -22.56
N TRP A 421 -18.18 -2.68 -21.33
CA TRP A 421 -18.86 -3.83 -20.75
C TRP A 421 -20.39 -3.64 -20.71
N GLN A 422 -20.87 -2.48 -20.28
CA GLN A 422 -22.31 -2.20 -20.22
C GLN A 422 -22.97 -2.19 -21.62
N ALA A 423 -22.23 -1.72 -22.63
CA ALA A 423 -22.63 -1.79 -24.04
C ALA A 423 -22.60 -3.21 -24.64
N GLY A 424 -22.29 -4.24 -23.84
CA GLY A 424 -22.19 -5.63 -24.26
C GLY A 424 -20.84 -6.02 -24.88
N GLY A 425 -19.88 -5.08 -24.90
CA GLY A 425 -18.53 -5.28 -25.39
C GLY A 425 -17.75 -6.31 -24.56
N LYS A 426 -16.86 -7.01 -25.24
CA LYS A 426 -15.94 -8.01 -24.70
C LYS A 426 -14.62 -7.83 -25.47
N PRO A 427 -13.86 -6.76 -25.21
CA PRO A 427 -12.67 -6.43 -25.99
C PRO A 427 -11.47 -7.28 -25.58
N PHE A 428 -11.55 -8.03 -24.47
CA PHE A 428 -10.46 -8.87 -23.97
C PHE A 428 -10.94 -10.30 -23.74
N GLN A 429 -10.17 -11.28 -24.23
CA GLN A 429 -10.38 -12.70 -23.94
C GLN A 429 -9.04 -13.38 -23.69
N THR A 430 -8.97 -14.20 -22.63
CA THR A 430 -7.82 -15.07 -22.36
C THR A 430 -8.23 -16.53 -22.52
N SER A 431 -7.42 -17.31 -23.25
CA SER A 431 -7.62 -18.75 -23.41
C SER A 431 -6.33 -19.54 -23.12
N GLY A 432 -6.48 -20.67 -22.43
CA GLY A 432 -5.34 -21.39 -21.86
C GLY A 432 -4.52 -20.51 -20.90
N SER A 433 -3.20 -20.72 -20.89
CA SER A 433 -2.26 -19.97 -20.03
C SER A 433 -1.58 -18.78 -20.71
N SER A 434 -1.68 -18.64 -22.03
CA SER A 434 -0.83 -17.70 -22.81
C SER A 434 -1.48 -17.05 -24.03
N LYS A 435 -2.68 -17.45 -24.46
CA LYS A 435 -3.35 -16.82 -25.62
C LYS A 435 -4.28 -15.71 -25.16
N VAL A 436 -4.13 -14.52 -25.74
CA VAL A 436 -4.95 -13.35 -25.44
C VAL A 436 -5.47 -12.76 -26.74
N SER A 437 -6.77 -12.46 -26.82
CA SER A 437 -7.35 -11.66 -27.89
C SER A 437 -7.66 -10.25 -27.38
N ILE A 438 -7.41 -9.24 -28.21
CA ILE A 438 -7.74 -7.84 -27.92
C ILE A 438 -8.46 -7.24 -29.13
N ASN A 439 -9.71 -6.83 -28.95
CA ASN A 439 -10.53 -6.16 -29.95
C ASN A 439 -11.31 -4.98 -29.33
N LEU A 440 -10.64 -3.85 -29.16
CA LEU A 440 -11.22 -2.57 -28.76
C LEU A 440 -11.97 -1.85 -29.91
N LYS A 441 -12.32 -2.60 -30.98
CA LYS A 441 -13.25 -2.20 -32.05
C LYS A 441 -14.49 -3.10 -32.09
N ASP A 442 -14.76 -3.88 -31.04
CA ASP A 442 -15.99 -4.66 -30.96
C ASP A 442 -17.25 -3.75 -30.95
N ALA A 443 -18.43 -4.36 -31.06
CA ALA A 443 -19.69 -3.61 -31.15
C ALA A 443 -19.96 -2.72 -29.92
N GLY A 444 -19.58 -3.14 -28.71
CA GLY A 444 -19.72 -2.34 -27.49
C GLY A 444 -18.70 -1.21 -27.42
N ALA A 445 -17.44 -1.49 -27.78
CA ALA A 445 -16.38 -0.49 -27.88
C ALA A 445 -16.68 0.57 -28.94
N THR A 446 -17.26 0.16 -30.06
CA THR A 446 -17.72 1.06 -31.13
C THR A 446 -18.89 1.93 -30.67
N LYS A 447 -19.91 1.35 -30.00
CA LYS A 447 -21.02 2.12 -29.40
C LYS A 447 -20.52 3.21 -28.44
N VAL A 448 -19.65 2.85 -27.49
CA VAL A 448 -19.09 3.77 -26.49
C VAL A 448 -18.21 4.83 -27.15
N SER A 449 -17.21 4.44 -27.95
CA SER A 449 -16.31 5.41 -28.59
C SER A 449 -17.06 6.41 -29.47
N THR A 450 -18.05 5.96 -30.25
CA THR A 450 -18.89 6.86 -31.08
C THR A 450 -19.64 7.91 -30.24
N LEU A 451 -20.31 7.48 -29.17
CA LEU A 451 -21.05 8.38 -28.28
C LEU A 451 -20.12 9.37 -27.59
N TRP A 452 -19.05 8.88 -26.97
CA TRP A 452 -18.15 9.70 -26.16
C TRP A 452 -17.28 10.62 -27.02
N THR A 453 -16.86 10.23 -28.23
CA THR A 453 -16.27 11.15 -29.21
C THR A 453 -17.23 12.30 -29.55
N SER A 454 -18.54 12.01 -29.74
CA SER A 454 -19.53 13.06 -30.03
C SER A 454 -19.72 14.02 -28.85
N LEU A 455 -19.76 13.51 -27.62
CA LEU A 455 -19.87 14.33 -26.40
C LEU A 455 -18.63 15.19 -26.16
N LEU A 456 -17.44 14.62 -26.34
CA LEU A 456 -16.16 15.32 -26.16
C LEU A 456 -15.99 16.45 -27.18
N SER A 457 -16.18 16.16 -28.47
CA SER A 457 -16.02 17.13 -29.57
C SER A 457 -17.05 18.26 -29.53
N LYS A 458 -18.26 18.02 -29.01
CA LYS A 458 -19.29 19.05 -28.75
C LYS A 458 -19.13 19.76 -27.40
N HIS A 459 -18.05 19.48 -26.67
CA HIS A 459 -17.76 20.03 -25.33
C HIS A 459 -18.80 19.71 -24.24
N LEU A 460 -19.65 18.68 -24.40
CA LEU A 460 -20.76 18.38 -23.49
C LEU A 460 -20.36 17.58 -22.22
N VAL A 461 -19.12 17.09 -22.17
CA VAL A 461 -18.51 16.46 -20.99
C VAL A 461 -17.15 17.09 -20.68
N ASP A 462 -16.72 16.97 -19.44
CA ASP A 462 -15.49 17.59 -18.93
C ASP A 462 -14.35 16.56 -18.74
N PRO A 463 -13.19 16.70 -19.43
CA PRO A 463 -12.05 15.81 -19.27
C PRO A 463 -11.22 16.03 -17.98
N THR A 464 -11.84 16.57 -16.92
CA THR A 464 -11.22 16.77 -15.61
C THR A 464 -10.90 15.42 -14.95
N ALA A 465 -9.66 15.27 -14.49
CA ALA A 465 -9.20 14.05 -13.81
C ALA A 465 -9.92 13.82 -12.47
N GLY A 466 -10.42 12.60 -12.27
CA GLY A 466 -11.17 12.20 -11.10
C GLY A 466 -10.30 12.17 -9.84
N TRP A 467 -10.97 12.12 -8.68
CA TRP A 467 -10.33 12.07 -7.35
C TRP A 467 -9.44 13.28 -6.99
N THR A 468 -9.36 14.29 -7.85
CA THR A 468 -8.65 15.55 -7.59
C THR A 468 -9.49 16.52 -6.75
N ASN A 469 -8.85 17.48 -6.09
CA ASN A 469 -9.56 18.54 -5.35
C ASN A 469 -10.48 19.36 -6.28
N GLU A 470 -10.03 19.65 -7.51
CA GLU A 470 -10.81 20.35 -8.54
C GLU A 470 -12.08 19.57 -8.90
N TRP A 471 -11.96 18.26 -9.10
CA TRP A 471 -13.10 17.40 -9.40
C TRP A 471 -14.11 17.33 -8.24
N TRP A 472 -13.64 17.20 -6.99
CA TRP A 472 -14.49 17.26 -5.80
C TRP A 472 -15.18 18.62 -5.63
N GLN A 473 -14.48 19.73 -5.92
CA GLN A 473 -15.06 21.06 -5.94
C GLN A 473 -16.12 21.21 -7.04
N GLY A 474 -15.88 20.65 -8.23
CA GLY A 474 -16.85 20.59 -9.32
C GLY A 474 -18.13 19.84 -8.94
N MET A 475 -18.02 18.66 -8.34
CA MET A 475 -19.20 17.97 -7.78
C MET A 475 -19.87 18.77 -6.66
N SER A 476 -19.10 19.43 -5.78
CA SER A 476 -19.68 20.21 -4.68
C SER A 476 -20.42 21.48 -5.12
N SER A 477 -19.97 22.14 -6.19
CA SER A 477 -20.65 23.30 -6.78
C SER A 477 -21.80 22.91 -7.70
N GLY A 478 -21.87 21.63 -8.08
CA GLY A 478 -22.80 21.12 -9.08
C GLY A 478 -22.38 21.42 -10.52
N LYS A 479 -21.09 21.69 -10.78
CA LYS A 479 -20.47 21.74 -12.13
C LYS A 479 -20.86 20.53 -12.97
N TYR A 480 -21.00 19.37 -12.31
CA TYR A 480 -21.47 18.11 -12.89
C TYR A 480 -22.90 17.83 -12.43
N ALA A 481 -23.81 17.61 -13.37
CA ALA A 481 -25.20 17.25 -13.07
C ALA A 481 -25.36 15.81 -12.59
N MET A 482 -24.38 14.94 -12.86
CA MET A 482 -24.33 13.56 -12.39
C MET A 482 -22.91 13.00 -12.35
N TRP A 483 -22.75 11.83 -11.74
CA TRP A 483 -21.54 11.00 -11.82
C TRP A 483 -21.91 9.54 -12.11
N ILE A 484 -21.28 8.94 -13.13
CA ILE A 484 -21.37 7.51 -13.43
C ILE A 484 -20.34 6.77 -12.58
N ALA A 485 -20.78 5.84 -11.73
CA ALA A 485 -19.93 5.20 -10.73
C ALA A 485 -20.41 3.80 -10.34
N GLY A 486 -19.51 2.97 -9.79
CA GLY A 486 -19.91 1.77 -9.07
C GLY A 486 -20.69 2.09 -7.79
N ALA A 487 -21.49 1.15 -7.29
CA ALA A 487 -22.37 1.30 -6.12
C ALA A 487 -21.70 1.76 -4.80
N TRP A 488 -20.36 1.79 -4.74
CA TRP A 488 -19.58 2.36 -3.64
C TRP A 488 -19.51 3.90 -3.65
N GLY A 489 -19.89 4.58 -4.74
CA GLY A 489 -19.68 6.02 -4.95
C GLY A 489 -20.29 6.95 -3.89
N ALA A 490 -21.40 6.55 -3.25
CA ALA A 490 -22.02 7.35 -2.19
C ALA A 490 -21.12 7.56 -0.96
N GLY A 491 -20.25 6.60 -0.62
CA GLY A 491 -19.34 6.69 0.52
C GLY A 491 -18.32 7.84 0.38
N PRO A 492 -17.53 7.88 -0.71
CA PRO A 492 -16.63 8.99 -1.02
C PRO A 492 -17.28 10.38 -1.06
N ILE A 493 -18.51 10.51 -1.58
CA ILE A 493 -19.27 11.78 -1.54
C ILE A 493 -19.52 12.20 -0.09
N ALA A 494 -20.04 11.28 0.75
CA ALA A 494 -20.30 11.56 2.16
C ALA A 494 -19.04 11.88 2.97
N ALA A 495 -17.89 11.29 2.60
CA ALA A 495 -16.62 11.53 3.27
C ALA A 495 -15.93 12.85 2.84
N THR A 496 -16.17 13.33 1.62
CA THR A 496 -15.38 14.42 1.01
C THR A 496 -16.18 15.70 0.80
N ILE A 497 -17.47 15.60 0.45
CA ILE A 497 -18.37 16.74 0.19
C ILE A 497 -19.72 16.61 0.93
N PRO A 498 -19.72 16.35 2.26
CA PRO A 498 -20.94 16.10 3.06
C PRO A 498 -21.98 17.22 3.00
N GLN A 499 -21.56 18.47 2.74
CA GLN A 499 -22.44 19.63 2.52
C GLN A 499 -23.40 19.48 1.31
N THR A 500 -23.21 18.45 0.49
CA THR A 500 -24.12 18.10 -0.62
C THR A 500 -25.17 17.05 -0.25
N ALA A 501 -25.29 16.66 1.03
CA ALA A 501 -26.32 15.73 1.48
C ALA A 501 -27.73 16.18 1.10
N GLY A 502 -28.53 15.24 0.57
CA GLY A 502 -29.86 15.52 0.05
C GLY A 502 -29.91 16.14 -1.35
N LYS A 503 -28.75 16.48 -1.94
CA LYS A 503 -28.67 16.92 -3.34
C LYS A 503 -28.40 15.78 -4.32
N TRP A 504 -28.13 14.57 -3.86
CA TRP A 504 -27.87 13.41 -4.72
C TRP A 504 -29.00 12.40 -4.63
N ALA A 505 -29.17 11.60 -5.68
CA ALA A 505 -29.91 10.34 -5.65
C ALA A 505 -29.07 9.25 -6.35
N ALA A 506 -29.62 8.05 -6.50
CA ALA A 506 -29.09 6.95 -7.29
C ALA A 506 -30.12 6.48 -8.31
N ALA A 507 -29.66 6.20 -9.53
CA ALA A 507 -30.44 5.67 -10.63
C ALA A 507 -29.65 4.54 -11.33
N PRO A 508 -30.32 3.64 -12.08
CA PRO A 508 -29.64 2.74 -13.01
C PRO A 508 -28.83 3.51 -14.05
N VAL A 509 -27.83 2.87 -14.64
CA VAL A 509 -27.11 3.45 -15.80
C VAL A 509 -28.02 3.59 -17.02
N PRO A 510 -27.80 4.61 -17.88
CA PRO A 510 -28.58 4.78 -19.09
C PRO A 510 -28.41 3.58 -20.02
N GLN A 511 -29.46 3.28 -20.77
CA GLN A 511 -29.57 2.09 -21.59
C GLN A 511 -29.36 2.43 -23.07
N TRP A 512 -28.80 1.50 -23.83
CA TRP A 512 -28.62 1.67 -25.27
C TRP A 512 -29.95 1.60 -26.02
N GLU A 513 -30.88 0.77 -25.54
CA GLU A 513 -32.22 0.59 -26.07
C GLU A 513 -33.25 0.88 -24.98
N ALA A 514 -34.42 1.40 -25.34
CA ALA A 514 -35.52 1.65 -24.40
C ALA A 514 -35.99 0.33 -23.76
N GLY A 515 -36.16 0.34 -22.43
CA GLY A 515 -36.52 -0.87 -21.67
C GLY A 515 -35.37 -1.84 -21.39
N GLY A 516 -34.14 -1.52 -21.83
CA GLY A 516 -32.95 -2.28 -21.43
C GLY A 516 -32.71 -2.26 -19.92
N THR A 517 -31.92 -3.22 -19.43
CA THR A 517 -31.54 -3.33 -18.01
C THR A 517 -30.05 -3.54 -17.78
N ALA A 518 -29.25 -3.57 -18.85
CA ALA A 518 -27.84 -3.95 -18.81
C ALA A 518 -26.99 -3.05 -17.91
N SER A 519 -26.13 -3.67 -17.11
CA SER A 519 -25.15 -3.03 -16.23
C SER A 519 -23.78 -3.72 -16.38
N ALA A 520 -22.76 -3.14 -15.75
CA ALA A 520 -21.40 -3.63 -15.67
C ALA A 520 -20.87 -3.44 -14.23
N GLU A 521 -19.58 -3.72 -14.00
CA GLU A 521 -18.94 -3.39 -12.72
C GLU A 521 -17.72 -2.46 -12.90
N ASN A 522 -17.72 -1.32 -12.20
CA ASN A 522 -16.61 -0.38 -12.07
C ASN A 522 -15.98 -0.47 -10.67
N GLY A 523 -14.74 -0.98 -10.61
CA GLY A 523 -13.99 -1.12 -9.37
C GLY A 523 -14.21 -2.48 -8.70
N GLY A 524 -14.61 -2.46 -7.42
CA GLY A 524 -14.68 -3.67 -6.59
C GLY A 524 -13.32 -4.06 -6.03
N SER A 525 -13.29 -4.94 -5.02
CA SER A 525 -12.02 -5.42 -4.45
C SER A 525 -12.12 -6.82 -3.87
N SER A 526 -10.97 -7.49 -3.80
CA SER A 526 -10.81 -8.79 -3.15
C SER A 526 -9.58 -8.78 -2.23
N ASN A 527 -9.61 -9.59 -1.19
CA ASN A 527 -8.47 -9.77 -0.29
C ASN A 527 -7.60 -10.93 -0.82
N ALA A 528 -6.31 -10.65 -1.05
CA ALA A 528 -5.36 -11.61 -1.61
C ALA A 528 -4.18 -11.86 -0.67
N VAL A 529 -3.91 -13.13 -0.35
CA VAL A 529 -2.77 -13.52 0.50
C VAL A 529 -1.51 -13.71 -0.36
N PRO A 530 -0.40 -12.98 -0.10
CA PRO A 530 0.83 -13.14 -0.84
C PRO A 530 1.40 -14.56 -0.71
N VAL A 531 1.89 -15.14 -1.81
CA VAL A 531 2.51 -16.48 -1.83
C VAL A 531 3.76 -16.59 -0.94
N THR A 532 4.38 -15.45 -0.62
CA THR A 532 5.53 -15.29 0.28
C THR A 532 5.16 -15.14 1.76
N SER A 533 3.86 -15.08 2.10
CA SER A 533 3.41 -14.99 3.49
C SER A 533 3.92 -16.17 4.32
N LYS A 534 4.44 -15.89 5.51
CA LYS A 534 4.86 -16.91 6.49
C LYS A 534 3.67 -17.49 7.27
N ASN A 535 2.57 -16.74 7.37
CA ASN A 535 1.38 -17.06 8.17
C ASN A 535 0.16 -17.29 7.25
N LYS A 536 0.31 -18.12 6.21
CA LYS A 536 -0.71 -18.30 5.15
C LYS A 536 -2.07 -18.69 5.71
N ALA A 537 -2.14 -19.69 6.59
CA ALA A 537 -3.40 -20.18 7.14
C ALA A 537 -4.20 -19.08 7.87
N ALA A 538 -3.55 -18.32 8.76
CA ALA A 538 -4.20 -17.22 9.48
C ALA A 538 -4.64 -16.08 8.53
N ALA A 539 -3.82 -15.74 7.54
CA ALA A 539 -4.16 -14.71 6.56
C ALA A 539 -5.32 -15.13 5.63
N VAL A 540 -5.39 -16.41 5.25
CA VAL A 540 -6.51 -16.97 4.47
C VAL A 540 -7.78 -17.00 5.33
N ALA A 541 -7.72 -17.54 6.55
CA ALA A 541 -8.88 -17.59 7.44
C ALA A 541 -9.46 -16.19 7.74
N PHE A 542 -8.59 -15.18 7.94
CA PHE A 542 -9.04 -13.80 8.09
C PHE A 542 -9.68 -13.25 6.80
N ALA A 543 -9.09 -13.51 5.63
CA ALA A 543 -9.66 -13.09 4.36
C ALA A 543 -10.98 -13.82 4.05
N GLU A 544 -11.15 -15.07 4.46
CA GLU A 544 -12.43 -15.78 4.33
C GLU A 544 -13.47 -15.19 5.27
N TRP A 545 -13.14 -15.02 6.56
CA TRP A 545 -14.03 -14.40 7.55
C TRP A 545 -14.49 -12.99 7.11
N LEU A 546 -13.56 -12.08 6.82
CA LEU A 546 -13.85 -10.67 6.51
C LEU A 546 -14.87 -10.51 5.35
N ASN A 547 -14.86 -11.44 4.40
CA ASN A 547 -15.58 -11.33 3.14
C ASN A 547 -16.72 -12.36 2.99
N SER A 548 -16.97 -13.20 3.99
CA SER A 548 -18.07 -14.19 3.95
C SER A 548 -18.85 -14.36 5.27
N ASP A 549 -18.30 -13.95 6.41
CA ASP A 549 -19.02 -13.94 7.67
C ASP A 549 -20.16 -12.90 7.64
N PRO A 550 -21.39 -13.23 8.09
CA PRO A 550 -22.52 -12.30 8.06
C PRO A 550 -22.29 -11.02 8.87
N ALA A 551 -21.63 -11.08 10.01
CA ALA A 551 -21.35 -9.90 10.83
C ALA A 551 -20.23 -9.04 10.22
N ALA A 552 -19.17 -9.67 9.70
CA ALA A 552 -18.10 -8.95 9.01
C ALA A 552 -18.58 -8.25 7.73
N THR A 553 -19.32 -8.96 6.88
CA THR A 553 -19.86 -8.41 5.62
C THR A 553 -20.91 -7.34 5.88
N LYS A 554 -21.76 -7.49 6.92
CA LYS A 554 -22.66 -6.42 7.36
C LYS A 554 -21.87 -5.20 7.87
N ALA A 555 -20.82 -5.38 8.66
CA ALA A 555 -20.00 -4.26 9.17
C ALA A 555 -19.32 -3.47 8.04
N LEU A 556 -18.82 -4.17 7.00
CA LEU A 556 -18.32 -3.52 5.77
C LEU A 556 -19.43 -2.72 5.05
N SER A 557 -20.65 -3.24 5.03
CA SER A 557 -21.79 -2.54 4.43
C SER A 557 -22.31 -1.37 5.27
N ASP A 558 -22.17 -1.43 6.60
CA ASP A 558 -22.56 -0.33 7.49
C ASP A 558 -21.69 0.91 7.31
N VAL A 559 -20.42 0.74 6.93
CA VAL A 559 -19.51 1.85 6.54
C VAL A 559 -19.63 2.27 5.06
N GLY A 560 -20.62 1.76 4.32
CA GLY A 560 -20.97 2.23 2.98
C GLY A 560 -20.37 1.45 1.81
N LEU A 561 -19.81 0.24 2.03
CA LEU A 561 -19.41 -0.63 0.93
C LEU A 561 -20.60 -1.46 0.43
N PHE A 562 -20.68 -1.67 -0.89
CA PHE A 562 -21.71 -2.52 -1.48
C PHE A 562 -21.33 -4.02 -1.35
N PRO A 563 -22.20 -4.88 -0.79
CA PRO A 563 -21.79 -6.23 -0.39
C PRO A 563 -21.44 -7.13 -1.58
N ALA A 564 -20.40 -7.96 -1.42
CA ALA A 564 -20.06 -9.01 -2.38
C ALA A 564 -20.92 -10.28 -2.24
N THR A 565 -21.64 -10.44 -1.13
CA THR A 565 -22.48 -11.61 -0.86
C THR A 565 -23.93 -11.34 -1.25
N THR A 566 -24.58 -12.31 -1.90
CA THR A 566 -26.00 -12.20 -2.31
C THR A 566 -26.98 -12.28 -1.14
N ALA A 567 -26.53 -12.65 0.06
CA ALA A 567 -27.36 -12.73 1.26
C ALA A 567 -27.87 -11.35 1.69
N LEU A 568 -26.97 -10.35 1.76
CA LEU A 568 -27.36 -8.97 2.12
C LEU A 568 -28.23 -8.32 1.04
N LEU A 569 -28.09 -8.70 -0.23
CA LEU A 569 -28.95 -8.21 -1.32
C LEU A 569 -30.41 -8.69 -1.22
N LYS A 570 -30.74 -9.57 -0.27
CA LYS A 570 -32.10 -10.04 0.04
C LYS A 570 -32.60 -9.58 1.41
N ASP A 571 -31.77 -8.91 2.21
CA ASP A 571 -32.12 -8.45 3.54
C ASP A 571 -32.94 -7.13 3.45
N PRO A 572 -34.20 -7.10 3.92
CA PRO A 572 -35.00 -5.88 3.94
C PRO A 572 -34.35 -4.74 4.74
N ALA A 573 -33.57 -5.03 5.78
CA ALA A 573 -32.87 -4.01 6.55
C ALA A 573 -31.71 -3.36 5.76
N PHE A 574 -31.06 -4.11 4.87
CA PHE A 574 -30.10 -3.56 3.91
C PHE A 574 -30.83 -2.80 2.79
N LEU A 575 -31.81 -3.42 2.13
CA LEU A 575 -32.50 -2.83 0.98
C LEU A 575 -33.23 -1.52 1.33
N ASN A 576 -33.93 -1.49 2.47
CA ASN A 576 -34.73 -0.34 2.89
C ASN A 576 -33.93 0.72 3.68
N LYS A 577 -32.60 0.54 3.80
CA LYS A 577 -31.69 1.50 4.46
C LYS A 577 -31.72 2.84 3.71
N LYS A 578 -32.24 3.87 4.37
CA LYS A 578 -32.24 5.25 3.86
C LYS A 578 -30.82 5.80 3.88
N ILE A 579 -30.27 6.16 2.71
CA ILE A 579 -28.90 6.68 2.59
C ILE A 579 -28.93 8.21 2.66
N ALA A 580 -28.41 8.78 3.75
CA ALA A 580 -28.55 10.22 4.06
C ALA A 580 -27.91 11.16 3.02
N ILE A 581 -26.73 10.82 2.49
CA ILE A 581 -26.08 11.63 1.43
C ILE A 581 -26.95 11.68 0.16
N LEU A 582 -27.74 10.64 -0.09
CA LEU A 582 -28.68 10.48 -1.20
C LEU A 582 -30.14 10.89 -0.83
N GLY A 583 -30.30 11.89 0.05
CA GLY A 583 -31.62 12.41 0.45
C GLY A 583 -32.50 11.42 1.21
N GLY A 584 -31.93 10.36 1.77
CA GLY A 584 -32.69 9.30 2.45
C GLY A 584 -33.33 8.30 1.48
N GLN A 585 -32.95 8.29 0.21
CA GLN A 585 -33.37 7.25 -0.75
C GLN A 585 -32.95 5.85 -0.27
N GLN A 586 -33.78 4.85 -0.55
CA GLN A 586 -33.48 3.42 -0.39
C GLN A 586 -32.61 2.91 -1.56
N ALA A 587 -31.49 3.58 -1.82
CA ALA A 587 -30.67 3.36 -3.01
C ALA A 587 -30.11 1.93 -3.13
N ASN A 588 -30.02 1.19 -2.02
CA ASN A 588 -29.65 -0.23 -2.02
C ASN A 588 -30.59 -1.12 -2.87
N GLN A 589 -31.87 -0.73 -3.06
CA GLN A 589 -32.77 -1.41 -4.00
C GLN A 589 -32.32 -1.23 -5.46
N VAL A 590 -31.91 -0.02 -5.83
CA VAL A 590 -31.33 0.27 -7.16
C VAL A 590 -30.03 -0.52 -7.34
N TYR A 591 -29.16 -0.50 -6.32
CA TYR A 591 -27.88 -1.20 -6.34
C TYR A 591 -28.00 -2.72 -6.45
N ALA A 592 -28.96 -3.32 -5.73
CA ALA A 592 -29.29 -4.74 -5.86
C ALA A 592 -29.86 -5.06 -7.26
N GLY A 593 -30.71 -4.18 -7.81
CA GLY A 593 -31.27 -4.28 -9.15
C GLY A 593 -30.19 -4.36 -10.23
N SER A 594 -29.32 -3.36 -10.34
CA SER A 594 -28.26 -3.38 -11.36
C SER A 594 -27.23 -4.49 -11.11
N SER A 595 -26.97 -4.87 -9.86
CA SER A 595 -26.09 -6.02 -9.55
C SER A 595 -26.64 -7.37 -10.03
N ALA A 596 -27.96 -7.48 -10.28
CA ALA A 596 -28.55 -8.66 -10.90
C ALA A 596 -28.43 -8.65 -12.45
N GLN A 597 -28.13 -7.48 -13.03
CA GLN A 597 -28.12 -7.22 -14.48
C GLN A 597 -26.71 -6.94 -15.05
N VAL A 598 -25.66 -7.27 -14.29
CA VAL A 598 -24.27 -7.20 -14.75
C VAL A 598 -24.08 -8.18 -15.92
N ASN A 599 -23.69 -7.65 -17.08
CA ASN A 599 -23.48 -8.43 -18.30
C ASN A 599 -22.48 -9.59 -18.09
N PRO A 600 -22.81 -10.85 -18.43
CA PRO A 600 -21.89 -11.97 -18.26
C PRO A 600 -20.81 -12.03 -19.37
N GLY A 601 -19.64 -12.58 -19.01
CA GLY A 601 -18.60 -12.94 -19.96
C GLY A 601 -17.54 -11.87 -20.25
N TRP A 602 -17.52 -10.76 -19.50
CA TRP A 602 -16.37 -9.86 -19.44
C TRP A 602 -15.14 -10.58 -18.87
N GLN A 603 -13.95 -10.19 -19.33
CA GLN A 603 -12.67 -10.64 -18.80
C GLN A 603 -11.71 -9.45 -18.72
N TYR A 604 -10.87 -9.43 -17.68
CA TYR A 604 -9.72 -8.55 -17.61
C TYR A 604 -8.48 -9.24 -18.16
N LEU A 605 -7.55 -8.46 -18.68
CA LEU A 605 -6.27 -8.96 -19.18
C LEU A 605 -5.42 -9.54 -18.02
N PRO A 606 -4.59 -10.58 -18.27
CA PRO A 606 -3.65 -11.10 -17.26
C PRO A 606 -2.60 -10.05 -16.84
N PHE A 607 -2.47 -8.97 -17.61
CA PHE A 607 -1.65 -7.79 -17.36
C PHE A 607 -2.47 -6.48 -17.33
N GLN A 608 -3.74 -6.52 -16.89
CA GLN A 608 -4.63 -5.33 -16.80
C GLN A 608 -3.98 -4.14 -16.10
N VAL A 609 -3.17 -4.38 -15.06
CA VAL A 609 -2.35 -3.37 -14.38
C VAL A 609 -1.51 -2.53 -15.35
N TYR A 610 -0.83 -3.18 -16.29
CA TYR A 610 -0.05 -2.48 -17.31
C TYR A 610 -0.98 -1.73 -18.27
N ALA A 611 -2.05 -2.37 -18.74
CA ALA A 611 -3.03 -1.76 -19.64
C ALA A 611 -3.56 -0.45 -19.06
N ASN A 612 -4.07 -0.47 -17.84
CA ASN A 612 -4.55 0.72 -17.13
C ASN A 612 -3.44 1.78 -17.00
N SER A 613 -2.19 1.38 -16.69
CA SER A 613 -1.08 2.33 -16.52
C SER A 613 -0.69 3.09 -17.80
N VAL A 614 -1.00 2.58 -18.99
CA VAL A 614 -0.69 3.20 -20.28
C VAL A 614 -1.91 3.83 -20.98
N PHE A 615 -3.08 3.74 -20.36
CA PHE A 615 -4.31 4.33 -20.90
C PHE A 615 -4.19 5.85 -21.05
N LYS A 616 -3.68 6.54 -20.01
CA LYS A 616 -3.51 8.01 -20.02
C LYS A 616 -2.62 8.51 -21.18
N ASP A 617 -1.60 7.73 -21.54
CA ASP A 617 -0.68 8.04 -22.64
C ASP A 617 -1.27 7.73 -24.03
N THR A 618 -2.46 7.16 -24.11
CA THR A 618 -3.08 6.67 -25.35
C THR A 618 -4.54 7.14 -25.46
N ALA A 619 -5.52 6.32 -25.08
CA ALA A 619 -6.94 6.71 -25.10
C ALA A 619 -7.24 7.94 -24.24
N GLY A 620 -6.52 8.12 -23.13
CA GLY A 620 -6.59 9.32 -22.29
C GLY A 620 -6.14 10.61 -22.97
N GLN A 621 -5.33 10.55 -24.03
CA GLN A 621 -5.01 11.73 -24.85
C GLN A 621 -6.20 12.15 -25.70
N ALA A 622 -6.99 11.21 -26.20
CA ALA A 622 -8.23 11.53 -26.93
C ALA A 622 -9.28 12.18 -26.00
N VAL A 623 -9.42 11.67 -24.77
CA VAL A 623 -10.24 12.30 -23.73
C VAL A 623 -9.74 13.72 -23.42
N SER A 624 -8.45 13.88 -23.11
CA SER A 624 -7.86 15.18 -22.74
C SER A 624 -7.95 16.22 -23.87
N GLY A 625 -7.67 15.80 -25.10
CA GLY A 625 -7.70 16.65 -26.29
C GLY A 625 -9.09 16.80 -26.93
N ARG A 626 -10.13 16.15 -26.39
CA ARG A 626 -11.49 16.09 -26.95
C ARG A 626 -11.55 15.57 -28.40
N THR A 627 -10.63 14.67 -28.77
CA THR A 627 -10.51 14.08 -30.11
C THR A 627 -11.13 12.68 -30.17
N ASP A 628 -10.94 11.95 -31.29
CA ASP A 628 -11.55 10.64 -31.48
C ASP A 628 -11.02 9.57 -30.50
N LEU A 629 -11.92 9.12 -29.62
CA LEU A 629 -11.69 8.05 -28.67
C LEU A 629 -11.46 6.68 -29.37
N SER A 630 -12.00 6.45 -30.57
CA SER A 630 -11.77 5.19 -31.32
C SER A 630 -10.31 5.06 -31.77
N ALA A 631 -9.73 6.12 -32.32
CA ALA A 631 -8.29 6.22 -32.57
C ALA A 631 -7.46 6.06 -31.28
N GLY A 632 -7.90 6.68 -30.18
CA GLY A 632 -7.27 6.55 -28.86
C GLY A 632 -7.25 5.11 -28.33
N LEU A 633 -8.38 4.40 -28.41
CA LEU A 633 -8.52 2.99 -28.04
C LEU A 633 -7.71 2.08 -28.97
N THR A 634 -7.61 2.41 -30.27
CA THR A 634 -6.75 1.68 -31.22
C THR A 634 -5.27 1.81 -30.86
N ALA A 635 -4.81 3.01 -30.46
CA ALA A 635 -3.45 3.22 -29.96
C ALA A 635 -3.20 2.47 -28.63
N TRP A 636 -4.20 2.42 -27.75
CA TRP A 636 -4.15 1.66 -26.50
C TRP A 636 -4.04 0.16 -26.76
N GLN A 637 -4.90 -0.42 -27.61
CA GLN A 637 -4.85 -1.81 -28.07
C GLN A 637 -3.46 -2.19 -28.54
N LYS A 638 -2.86 -1.39 -29.43
CA LYS A 638 -1.51 -1.66 -29.94
C LYS A 638 -0.47 -1.71 -28.81
N ARG A 639 -0.46 -0.70 -27.93
CA ARG A 639 0.51 -0.61 -26.83
C ARG A 639 0.36 -1.73 -25.80
N ILE A 640 -0.87 -2.20 -25.57
CA ILE A 640 -1.15 -3.39 -24.76
C ILE A 640 -0.65 -4.66 -25.45
N ALA A 641 -0.99 -4.88 -26.73
CA ALA A 641 -0.63 -6.08 -27.48
C ALA A 641 0.90 -6.22 -27.63
N ASP A 642 1.59 -5.13 -27.97
CA ASP A 642 3.04 -5.06 -28.02
C ASP A 642 3.67 -5.46 -26.67
N TYR A 643 3.05 -5.09 -25.54
CA TYR A 643 3.52 -5.49 -24.21
C TYR A 643 3.23 -6.96 -23.91
N GLY A 644 2.01 -7.45 -24.17
CA GLY A 644 1.65 -8.85 -23.94
C GLY A 644 2.56 -9.81 -24.71
N ASN A 645 2.85 -9.51 -25.97
CA ASN A 645 3.83 -10.24 -26.79
C ASN A 645 5.24 -10.22 -26.15
N ARG A 646 5.71 -9.06 -25.66
CA ARG A 646 6.99 -8.98 -24.91
C ARG A 646 6.98 -9.70 -23.56
N GLN A 647 5.82 -10.00 -22.97
CA GLN A 647 5.71 -10.81 -21.75
C GLN A 647 5.52 -12.31 -22.05
N GLY A 648 5.60 -12.74 -23.31
CA GLY A 648 5.49 -14.14 -23.72
C GLY A 648 4.06 -14.65 -23.91
N PHE A 649 3.06 -13.76 -23.95
CA PHE A 649 1.71 -14.12 -24.42
C PHE A 649 1.67 -14.12 -25.95
N THR A 650 0.82 -14.97 -26.52
CA THR A 650 0.43 -14.86 -27.93
C THR A 650 -0.78 -13.94 -28.00
N VAL A 651 -0.57 -12.67 -28.36
CA VAL A 651 -1.66 -11.69 -28.49
C VAL A 651 -2.14 -11.59 -29.94
N THR A 652 -3.43 -11.84 -30.17
CA THR A 652 -4.12 -11.56 -31.44
C THR A 652 -4.89 -10.26 -31.35
N GLY A 653 -4.69 -9.36 -32.31
CA GLY A 653 -5.53 -8.17 -32.48
C GLY A 653 -6.74 -8.48 -33.36
N GLY A 654 -7.91 -7.99 -32.96
CA GLY A 654 -9.07 -7.79 -33.83
C GLY A 654 -9.09 -6.39 -34.44
#